data_AF-A0AAD1SZM0-F1
#
_entry.id   AF-A0AAD1SZM0-F1
#
_cell.length_a   1.000
_cell.length_b   1.000
_cell.length_c   1.000
_cell.angle_alpha   90.00
_cell.angle_beta   90.00
_cell.angle_gamma   90.00
#
_symmetry.space_group_name_H-M   'P 1'
#
loop_
_entity.id
_entity.type
_entity.pdbx_description
1 polymer ?
#
loop_
_entity_poly.entity_id
_entity_poly.type
_entity_poly.pdbx_seq_one_letter_code
_entity_poly.pdbx_strand_id
1 'polypeptide(L)'
;MEEEEIVGFLTISMTRITGTLLLAAYYYSSASEIISRSALGTILIILSAILAHAGYQKNSTKESMIVTFCMTVSSLWCNSGIINLLTEYKVVKNTEAFQNAMLPGLIAISIAFFIIGGVGTFQNQGPLSLMAFALSLANFHLTGFFENRKLGASATACNFMIVSAISLYLVAIRFFPLPAQKNAPLVKKSITFKRLNKNRQVNNPLIVTGIIANIISSGVYFGRLVGITNILFVGHVPWLWTSGLYQLIVFFTSFWAQDVLYASFFSFTAILNFSEGYCLLIGPQPSNESILPFPFMIVFAFIFLVLACMMFLRNVFDGIYTLLFAICCAMVSYNVSGITHNAVHTVIFAASILNTCEKLYISNTDVKISYGQWVTEKIFFRFRFIKLRQRNGNHFAHLSCFKNHKADITGHAFNTLAAFCIITENHAGIILLIVTGCMVHISGLLSVSNGKTLESFAFIFHGIMWVVWALIRYKAFGSDIRNFNMAMPVICFLMVNSLVTISVLVLNKAWFFISLTLQILLIVFLLNTLNILSVKYIIAFSILFGVVCFYCFLTALFNAIVEKPQLPWGEPFIKRNTLQHTSPKEYPQPANKVTSIMKIAEIINEGGLCVIPTETTNVIAASCYFPDSVKQISQLNLKNMDNEISLCISDLVQMQAVKYLFNGMIWYLIEALSPNPIGLILPKQGCWLDCLGLQNDLSYLGTCHTVTLYVSDRQVTNQVIDMVGPLAIRFLGKECQELCGQSCARLLTQVDGILLDAPFKEDSGITVVDCTQIDKGLIDVKIVGSVSKIQVMDIFNAITAGQANGMDTENSVYM
;
A
#
# COMPACT_ATOMS: atom_id res chain seq x y z
N MET A 1 0.31 23.52 3.14
CA MET A 1 -0.78 22.79 2.47
C MET A 1 -1.47 23.65 1.41
N GLU A 2 -1.88 24.89 1.71
CA GLU A 2 -2.52 25.76 0.70
C GLU A 2 -1.57 26.21 -0.44
N GLU A 3 -0.29 26.53 -0.16
CA GLU A 3 0.66 26.94 -1.21
C GLU A 3 0.97 25.82 -2.22
N GLU A 4 1.19 24.58 -1.76
CA GLU A 4 1.44 23.43 -2.64
C GLU A 4 0.24 23.11 -3.54
N GLU A 5 -0.99 23.24 -3.03
CA GLU A 5 -2.20 23.06 -3.83
C GLU A 5 -2.41 24.16 -4.87
N ILE A 6 -2.01 25.40 -4.56
CA ILE A 6 -2.05 26.53 -5.51
C ILE A 6 -1.01 26.32 -6.61
N VAL A 7 0.23 25.96 -6.26
CA VAL A 7 1.31 25.69 -7.22
C VAL A 7 0.95 24.50 -8.11
N GLY A 8 0.41 23.41 -7.54
CA GLY A 8 -0.04 22.24 -8.29
C GLY A 8 -1.19 22.55 -9.25
N PHE A 9 -2.15 23.38 -8.85
CA PHE A 9 -3.22 23.81 -9.75
C PHE A 9 -2.71 24.74 -10.87
N LEU A 10 -1.85 25.70 -10.53
CA LEU A 10 -1.29 26.64 -11.49
C LEU A 10 -0.46 25.91 -12.55
N THR A 11 0.43 25.00 -12.13
CA THR A 11 1.23 24.17 -13.05
C THR A 11 0.33 23.37 -14.00
N ILE A 12 -0.67 22.64 -13.49
CA ILE A 12 -1.62 21.90 -14.32
C ILE A 12 -2.33 22.82 -15.32
N SER A 13 -2.81 23.98 -14.88
CA SER A 13 -3.55 24.92 -15.72
C SER A 13 -2.67 25.54 -16.81
N MET A 14 -1.47 26.01 -16.47
CA MET A 14 -0.54 26.63 -17.40
C MET A 14 -0.01 25.63 -18.43
N THR A 15 0.35 24.41 -18.01
CA THR A 15 0.79 23.35 -18.93
C THR A 15 -0.32 22.97 -19.92
N ARG A 16 -1.60 23.00 -19.50
CA ARG A 16 -2.73 22.81 -20.41
C ARG A 16 -2.90 23.94 -21.40
N ILE A 17 -2.83 25.19 -20.93
CA ILE A 17 -2.95 26.39 -21.79
C ILE A 17 -1.86 26.36 -22.85
N THR A 18 -0.60 26.17 -22.46
CA THR A 18 0.53 26.20 -23.39
C THR A 18 0.46 25.07 -24.42
N GLY A 19 0.17 23.83 -24.00
CA GLY A 19 0.09 22.69 -24.92
C GLY A 19 -1.08 22.77 -25.90
N THR A 20 -2.26 23.19 -25.43
CA THR A 20 -3.44 23.33 -26.31
C THR A 20 -3.33 24.52 -27.26
N LEU A 21 -2.76 25.64 -26.81
CA LEU A 21 -2.53 26.80 -27.67
C LEU A 21 -1.45 26.51 -28.73
N LEU A 22 -0.40 25.76 -28.38
CA LEU A 22 0.61 25.28 -29.32
C LEU A 22 -0.02 24.39 -30.42
N LEU A 23 -0.86 23.43 -30.04
CA LEU A 23 -1.56 22.56 -30.99
C LEU A 23 -2.56 23.36 -31.85
N ALA A 24 -3.28 24.32 -31.27
CA ALA A 24 -4.19 25.19 -32.00
C ALA A 24 -3.45 26.01 -33.07
N ALA A 25 -2.34 26.63 -32.70
CA ALA A 25 -1.51 27.41 -33.61
C ALA A 25 -0.95 26.53 -34.75
N TYR A 26 -0.44 25.34 -34.43
CA TYR A 26 0.12 24.42 -35.42
C TYR A 26 -0.91 23.95 -36.46
N TYR A 27 -2.11 23.55 -36.04
CA TYR A 27 -3.13 23.09 -36.99
C TYR A 27 -3.77 24.23 -37.76
N TYR A 28 -3.91 25.41 -37.16
CA TYR A 28 -4.38 26.62 -37.85
C TYR A 28 -3.38 27.09 -38.92
N SER A 29 -2.07 27.05 -38.61
CA SER A 29 -1.02 27.43 -39.54
C SER A 29 -0.65 26.32 -40.53
N SER A 30 -1.44 25.27 -40.71
CA SER A 30 -1.10 24.14 -41.60
C SER A 30 -0.86 24.52 -43.08
N ALA A 31 -1.12 25.78 -43.47
CA ALA A 31 -0.77 26.36 -44.77
C ALA A 31 0.65 26.95 -44.84
N SER A 32 1.30 27.25 -43.71
CA SER A 32 2.67 27.75 -43.60
C SER A 32 3.42 27.07 -42.45
N GLU A 33 4.54 26.40 -42.72
CA GLU A 33 5.32 25.70 -41.68
C GLU A 33 6.01 26.71 -40.74
N ILE A 34 5.26 27.24 -39.77
CA ILE A 34 5.78 28.18 -38.75
C ILE A 34 6.58 27.43 -37.66
N ILE A 35 6.25 26.16 -37.40
CA ILE A 35 6.85 25.33 -36.35
C ILE A 35 7.32 24.01 -36.95
N SER A 36 8.60 23.66 -36.75
CA SER A 36 9.13 22.36 -37.21
C SER A 36 8.52 21.20 -36.41
N ARG A 37 8.37 20.04 -37.05
CA ARG A 37 7.81 18.84 -36.39
C ARG A 37 8.68 18.35 -35.24
N SER A 38 9.99 18.52 -35.36
CA SER A 38 10.96 18.25 -34.30
C SER A 38 10.72 19.13 -33.07
N ALA A 39 10.56 20.44 -33.25
CA ALA A 39 10.28 21.37 -32.14
C ALA A 39 8.92 21.10 -31.50
N LEU A 40 7.89 20.84 -32.29
CA LEU A 40 6.58 20.45 -31.77
C LEU A 40 6.66 19.16 -30.95
N GLY A 41 7.36 18.15 -31.47
CA GLY A 41 7.51 16.85 -30.82
C GLY A 41 8.23 16.94 -29.47
N THR A 42 9.34 17.66 -29.39
CA THR A 42 10.10 17.84 -28.15
C THR A 42 9.30 18.61 -27.10
N ILE A 43 8.63 19.70 -27.49
CA ILE A 43 7.82 20.51 -26.57
C ILE A 43 6.64 19.70 -26.03
N LEU A 44 5.95 18.92 -26.87
CA LEU A 44 4.84 18.06 -26.41
C LEU A 44 5.29 17.00 -25.41
N ILE A 45 6.47 16.41 -25.60
CA ILE A 45 7.02 15.43 -24.65
C ILE A 45 7.34 16.10 -23.31
N ILE A 46 7.96 17.28 -23.31
CA ILE A 46 8.26 18.03 -22.07
C ILE A 46 6.97 18.39 -21.33
N LEU A 47 5.98 18.95 -22.03
CA LEU A 47 4.68 19.30 -21.45
C LEU A 47 3.94 18.06 -20.92
N SER A 48 4.04 16.92 -21.62
CA SER A 48 3.47 15.66 -21.14
C SER A 48 4.10 15.23 -19.81
N ALA A 49 5.43 15.27 -19.67
CA ALA A 49 6.12 14.88 -18.44
C ALA A 49 5.72 15.77 -17.26
N ILE A 50 5.62 17.09 -17.48
CA ILE A 50 5.17 18.04 -16.45
C ILE A 50 3.73 17.74 -16.02
N LEU A 51 2.83 17.50 -16.99
CA LEU A 51 1.43 17.21 -16.70
C LEU A 51 1.24 15.86 -15.98
N ALA A 52 2.03 14.84 -16.34
CA ALA A 52 2.02 13.55 -15.67
C ALA A 52 2.53 13.66 -14.23
N HIS A 53 3.61 14.43 -14.01
CA HIS A 53 4.14 14.68 -12.67
C HIS A 53 3.12 15.41 -11.78
N ALA A 54 2.48 16.46 -12.30
CA ALA A 54 1.47 17.20 -11.56
C ALA A 54 0.21 16.35 -11.30
N GLY A 55 -0.19 15.51 -12.26
CA GLY A 55 -1.26 14.52 -12.06
C GLY A 55 -0.93 13.49 -10.98
N TYR A 56 0.32 13.02 -10.92
CA TYR A 56 0.80 12.10 -9.88
C TYR A 56 0.80 12.74 -8.49
N GLN A 57 1.27 13.98 -8.34
CA GLN A 57 1.23 14.70 -7.06
C GLN A 57 -0.21 14.87 -6.54
N LYS A 58 -1.15 15.14 -7.44
CA LYS A 58 -2.57 15.33 -7.11
C LYS A 58 -3.30 14.03 -6.73
N ASN A 59 -2.65 12.86 -6.85
CA ASN A 59 -3.17 11.59 -6.36
C ASN A 59 -3.51 11.63 -4.84
N SER A 60 -2.78 12.45 -4.07
CA SER A 60 -3.00 12.61 -2.63
C SER A 60 -4.36 13.25 -2.28
N THR A 61 -4.92 14.09 -3.16
CA THR A 61 -6.08 14.96 -2.83
C THR A 61 -7.45 14.36 -3.15
N LYS A 62 -7.55 13.05 -3.41
CA LYS A 62 -8.81 12.29 -3.65
C LYS A 62 -9.67 12.75 -4.85
N GLU A 63 -9.19 13.65 -5.70
CA GLU A 63 -9.87 14.10 -6.92
C GLU A 63 -9.61 13.14 -8.10
N SER A 64 -10.32 12.01 -8.14
CA SER A 64 -10.07 10.95 -9.13
C SER A 64 -10.15 11.41 -10.58
N MET A 65 -11.19 12.17 -10.93
CA MET A 65 -11.47 12.62 -12.30
C MET A 65 -10.41 13.57 -12.86
N ILE A 66 -9.88 14.47 -12.05
CA ILE A 66 -8.85 15.42 -12.51
C ILE A 66 -7.53 14.70 -12.75
N VAL A 67 -7.16 13.77 -11.86
CA VAL A 67 -5.98 12.92 -12.04
C VAL A 67 -6.11 12.09 -13.32
N THR A 68 -7.27 11.46 -13.54
CA THR A 68 -7.48 10.66 -14.75
C THR A 68 -7.39 11.51 -16.02
N PHE A 69 -8.03 12.69 -16.01
CA PHE A 69 -7.97 13.61 -17.14
C PHE A 69 -6.54 14.05 -17.46
N CYS A 70 -5.79 14.54 -16.46
CA CYS A 70 -4.41 15.00 -16.67
C CYS A 70 -3.49 13.89 -17.23
N MET A 71 -3.61 12.67 -16.71
CA MET A 71 -2.81 11.53 -17.18
C MET A 71 -3.18 11.12 -18.61
N THR A 72 -4.46 11.18 -18.98
CA THR A 72 -4.88 10.89 -20.37
C THR A 72 -4.42 11.94 -21.38
N VAL A 73 -4.48 13.23 -21.02
CA VAL A 73 -3.92 14.33 -21.84
C VAL A 73 -2.41 14.16 -22.00
N SER A 74 -1.72 13.83 -20.91
CA SER A 74 -0.28 13.57 -20.97
C SER A 74 0.05 12.38 -21.87
N SER A 75 -0.73 11.30 -21.83
CA SER A 75 -0.56 10.15 -22.73
C SER A 75 -0.74 10.54 -24.21
N LEU A 76 -1.76 11.35 -24.54
CA LEU A 76 -1.96 11.87 -25.90
C LEU A 76 -0.75 12.67 -26.40
N TRP A 77 -0.25 13.60 -25.58
CA TRP A 77 0.86 14.48 -25.97
C TRP A 77 2.19 13.74 -26.08
N CYS A 78 2.44 12.79 -25.18
CA CYS A 78 3.63 11.94 -25.25
C CYS A 78 3.65 11.14 -26.55
N ASN A 79 2.53 10.47 -26.88
CA ASN A 79 2.39 9.68 -28.11
C ASN A 79 2.54 10.51 -29.37
N SER A 80 1.78 11.60 -29.47
CA SER A 80 1.82 12.48 -30.63
C SER A 80 3.21 13.13 -30.81
N GLY A 81 3.88 13.49 -29.71
CA GLY A 81 5.24 14.03 -29.74
C GLY A 81 6.28 13.02 -30.26
N ILE A 82 6.23 11.76 -29.80
CA ILE A 82 7.14 10.70 -30.27
C ILE A 82 6.93 10.43 -31.76
N ILE A 83 5.68 10.34 -32.23
CA ILE A 83 5.39 10.08 -33.64
C ILE A 83 5.91 11.23 -34.52
N ASN A 84 5.70 12.48 -34.11
CA ASN A 84 6.26 13.65 -34.82
C ASN A 84 7.80 13.55 -34.94
N LEU A 85 8.51 13.16 -33.88
CA LEU A 85 9.96 12.95 -33.93
C LEU A 85 10.35 11.80 -34.87
N LEU A 86 9.68 10.65 -34.81
CA LEU A 86 9.97 9.51 -35.69
C LEU A 86 9.82 9.87 -37.17
N THR A 87 8.94 10.82 -37.49
CA THR A 87 8.69 11.25 -38.86
C THR A 87 9.75 12.22 -39.34
N GLU A 88 10.25 13.10 -38.46
CA GLU A 88 11.40 13.96 -38.75
C GLU A 88 12.67 13.14 -39.03
N TYR A 89 12.92 12.11 -38.21
CA TYR A 89 14.07 11.20 -38.38
C TYR A 89 13.89 10.18 -39.51
N LYS A 90 12.84 10.32 -40.35
CA LYS A 90 12.56 9.45 -41.51
C LYS A 90 12.42 7.96 -41.18
N VAL A 91 12.11 7.61 -39.93
CA VAL A 91 11.70 6.25 -39.55
C VAL A 91 10.32 5.96 -40.12
N VAL A 92 9.43 6.95 -40.07
CA VAL A 92 8.14 6.96 -40.78
C VAL A 92 8.31 7.81 -42.02
N LYS A 93 8.52 7.17 -43.18
CA LYS A 93 8.98 7.84 -44.41
C LYS A 93 7.91 8.60 -45.18
N ASN A 94 6.65 8.16 -45.13
CA ASN A 94 5.56 8.67 -45.98
C ASN A 94 4.51 9.45 -45.17
N THR A 95 3.84 10.42 -45.79
CA THR A 95 2.69 11.12 -45.21
C THR A 95 1.53 10.18 -44.91
N GLU A 96 1.30 9.17 -45.75
CA GLU A 96 0.31 8.12 -45.48
C GLU A 96 0.72 7.24 -44.30
N ALA A 97 2.02 6.98 -44.14
CA ALA A 97 2.53 6.25 -42.99
C ALA A 97 2.39 7.07 -41.71
N PHE A 98 2.55 8.40 -41.76
CA PHE A 98 2.24 9.29 -40.64
C PHE A 98 0.77 9.18 -40.22
N GLN A 99 -0.14 9.24 -41.20
CA GLN A 99 -1.58 9.12 -40.97
C GLN A 99 -1.93 7.78 -40.33
N ASN A 100 -1.44 6.67 -40.92
CA ASN A 100 -1.66 5.32 -40.41
C ASN A 100 -1.08 5.12 -39.00
N ALA A 101 0.04 5.75 -38.65
CA ALA A 101 0.60 5.70 -37.30
C ALA A 101 -0.27 6.42 -36.26
N MET A 102 -0.86 7.56 -36.63
CA MET A 102 -1.63 8.40 -35.71
C MET A 102 -3.08 7.93 -35.53
N LEU A 103 -3.74 7.47 -36.59
CA LEU A 103 -5.20 7.30 -36.62
C LEU A 103 -5.76 6.36 -35.54
N PRO A 104 -5.23 5.13 -35.35
CA PRO A 104 -5.82 4.18 -34.40
C PRO A 104 -5.78 4.67 -32.95
N GLY A 105 -4.66 5.27 -32.54
CA GLY A 105 -4.50 5.81 -31.20
C GLY A 105 -5.34 7.06 -30.95
N LEU A 106 -5.50 7.93 -31.95
CA LEU A 106 -6.37 9.11 -31.85
C LEU A 106 -7.84 8.73 -31.67
N ILE A 107 -8.33 7.71 -32.38
CA ILE A 107 -9.69 7.19 -32.22
C ILE A 107 -9.88 6.56 -30.85
N ALA A 108 -8.91 5.76 -30.39
CA ALA A 108 -8.98 5.15 -29.06
C ALA A 108 -9.02 6.21 -27.94
N ILE A 109 -8.18 7.25 -28.04
CA ILE A 109 -8.14 8.34 -27.05
C ILE A 109 -9.38 9.25 -27.15
N SER A 110 -9.93 9.50 -28.35
CA SER A 110 -11.14 10.31 -28.47
C SER A 110 -12.33 9.67 -27.76
N ILE A 111 -12.45 8.34 -27.84
CA ILE A 111 -13.44 7.55 -27.09
C ILE A 111 -13.19 7.65 -25.58
N ALA A 112 -11.93 7.53 -25.14
CA ALA A 112 -11.59 7.69 -23.72
C ALA A 112 -11.97 9.08 -23.17
N PHE A 113 -11.69 10.16 -23.91
CA PHE A 113 -12.11 11.51 -23.52
C PHE A 113 -13.63 11.69 -23.55
N PHE A 114 -14.33 11.07 -24.49
CA PHE A 114 -15.78 11.09 -24.53
C PHE A 114 -16.40 10.46 -23.28
N ILE A 115 -15.85 9.32 -22.82
CA ILE A 115 -16.26 8.65 -21.58
C ILE A 115 -15.99 9.54 -20.36
N ILE A 116 -14.80 10.14 -20.27
CA ILE A 116 -14.47 11.07 -19.18
C ILE A 116 -15.42 12.29 -19.19
N GLY A 117 -15.73 12.83 -20.36
CA GLY A 117 -16.68 13.92 -20.55
C GLY A 117 -18.08 13.54 -20.08
N GLY A 118 -18.60 12.41 -20.55
CA GLY A 118 -19.92 11.90 -20.20
C GLY A 118 -20.06 11.58 -18.72
N VAL A 119 -19.09 10.90 -18.11
CA VAL A 119 -19.14 10.65 -16.67
C VAL A 119 -18.97 11.96 -15.88
N GLY A 120 -18.18 12.90 -16.39
CA GLY A 120 -18.00 14.22 -15.78
C GLY A 120 -19.28 15.06 -15.75
N THR A 121 -20.14 14.96 -16.78
CA THR A 121 -21.45 15.64 -16.76
C THR A 121 -22.39 15.01 -15.74
N PHE A 122 -22.46 13.67 -15.67
CA PHE A 122 -23.26 12.98 -14.66
C PHE A 122 -22.82 13.30 -13.21
N GLN A 123 -21.55 13.66 -13.02
CA GLN A 123 -20.98 14.00 -11.71
C GLN A 123 -20.98 15.51 -11.41
N ASN A 124 -21.66 16.33 -12.21
CA ASN A 124 -21.72 17.80 -12.08
C ASN A 124 -20.34 18.49 -12.12
N GLN A 125 -19.35 17.90 -12.79
CA GLN A 125 -18.03 18.50 -13.03
C GLN A 125 -18.02 19.23 -14.38
N GLY A 126 -18.80 20.32 -14.45
CA GLY A 126 -19.02 21.11 -15.68
C GLY A 126 -17.74 21.50 -16.45
N PRO A 127 -16.72 22.13 -15.84
CA PRO A 127 -15.56 22.59 -16.61
C PRO A 127 -14.69 21.44 -17.11
N LEU A 128 -14.51 20.38 -16.32
CA LEU A 128 -13.70 19.22 -16.71
C LEU A 128 -14.35 18.41 -17.83
N SER A 129 -15.68 18.24 -17.75
CA SER A 129 -16.44 17.55 -18.80
C SER A 129 -16.43 18.31 -20.13
N LEU A 130 -16.58 19.64 -20.10
CA LEU A 130 -16.49 20.47 -21.29
C LEU A 130 -15.11 20.37 -21.95
N MET A 131 -14.04 20.41 -21.15
CA MET A 131 -12.67 20.22 -21.66
C MET A 131 -12.47 18.84 -22.29
N ALA A 132 -12.98 17.77 -21.65
CA ALA A 132 -12.87 16.41 -22.16
C ALA A 132 -13.65 16.24 -23.49
N PHE A 133 -14.86 16.78 -23.60
CA PHE A 133 -15.60 16.79 -24.87
C PHE A 133 -14.89 17.59 -25.95
N ALA A 134 -14.36 18.77 -25.63
CA ALA A 134 -13.61 19.58 -26.59
C ALA A 134 -12.36 18.84 -27.11
N LEU A 135 -11.61 18.15 -26.23
CA LEU A 135 -10.48 17.31 -26.64
C LEU A 135 -10.89 16.09 -27.46
N SER A 136 -12.01 15.45 -27.11
CA SER A 136 -12.57 14.35 -27.90
C SER A 136 -12.92 14.81 -29.31
N LEU A 137 -13.65 15.94 -29.44
CA LEU A 137 -14.03 16.53 -30.72
C LEU A 137 -12.80 16.98 -31.52
N ALA A 138 -11.80 17.57 -30.87
CA ALA A 138 -10.54 17.94 -31.51
C ALA A 138 -9.87 16.73 -32.17
N ASN A 139 -9.81 15.60 -31.47
CA ASN A 139 -9.21 14.38 -32.02
C ASN A 139 -10.04 13.79 -33.17
N PHE A 140 -11.37 13.84 -33.12
CA PHE A 140 -12.22 13.41 -34.25
C PHE A 140 -12.09 14.33 -35.48
N HIS A 141 -12.01 15.65 -35.30
CA HIS A 141 -11.73 16.54 -36.41
C HIS A 141 -10.31 16.35 -36.95
N LEU A 142 -9.37 15.91 -36.13
CA LEU A 142 -8.01 15.60 -36.54
C LEU A 142 -7.95 14.33 -37.40
N THR A 143 -8.75 13.31 -37.10
CA THR A 143 -8.89 12.16 -38.00
C THR A 143 -9.51 12.57 -39.33
N GLY A 144 -10.55 13.41 -39.31
CA GLY A 144 -11.14 13.99 -40.51
C GLY A 144 -10.17 14.87 -41.31
N PHE A 145 -9.24 15.57 -40.65
CA PHE A 145 -8.18 16.34 -41.29
C PHE A 145 -7.21 15.45 -42.09
N PHE A 146 -6.92 14.25 -41.60
CA PHE A 146 -6.06 13.30 -42.29
C PHE A 146 -6.69 12.73 -43.56
N GLU A 147 -8.01 12.57 -43.58
CA GLU A 147 -8.74 12.17 -44.80
C GLU A 147 -8.96 13.36 -45.75
N ASN A 148 -9.37 14.52 -45.23
CA ASN A 148 -9.68 15.73 -46.00
C ASN A 148 -9.14 16.99 -45.31
N ARG A 149 -8.05 17.56 -45.83
CA ARG A 149 -7.38 18.75 -45.26
C ARG A 149 -8.30 19.95 -45.04
N LYS A 150 -9.31 20.13 -45.90
CA LYS A 150 -10.27 21.26 -45.83
C LYS A 150 -11.31 21.13 -44.71
N LEU A 151 -11.57 19.92 -44.22
CA LEU A 151 -12.70 19.61 -43.34
C LEU A 151 -12.34 19.69 -41.84
N GLY A 152 -11.05 19.69 -41.49
CA GLY A 152 -10.62 19.49 -40.10
C GLY A 152 -9.76 20.60 -39.47
N ALA A 153 -8.90 21.31 -40.21
CA ALA A 153 -7.87 22.16 -39.61
C ALA A 153 -8.42 23.29 -38.72
N SER A 154 -9.39 24.07 -39.20
CA SER A 154 -10.00 25.15 -38.40
C SER A 154 -10.80 24.63 -37.21
N ALA A 155 -11.52 23.51 -37.39
CA ALA A 155 -12.30 22.88 -36.33
C ALA A 155 -11.42 22.29 -35.22
N THR A 156 -10.30 21.64 -35.57
CA THR A 156 -9.32 21.15 -34.57
C THR A 156 -8.74 22.30 -33.74
N ALA A 157 -8.31 23.39 -34.40
CA ALA A 157 -7.77 24.56 -33.74
C ALA A 157 -8.81 25.24 -32.82
N CYS A 158 -10.06 25.35 -33.26
CA CYS A 158 -11.16 25.90 -32.47
C CYS A 158 -11.38 25.10 -31.17
N ASN A 159 -11.41 23.77 -31.26
CA ASN A 159 -11.61 22.92 -30.07
C ASN A 159 -10.45 23.01 -29.08
N PHE A 160 -9.20 23.09 -29.54
CA PHE A 160 -8.06 23.33 -28.66
C PHE A 160 -8.11 24.72 -28.01
N MET A 161 -8.57 25.75 -28.73
CA MET A 161 -8.81 27.09 -28.20
C MET A 161 -9.92 27.12 -27.14
N ILE A 162 -10.96 26.30 -27.28
CA ILE A 162 -11.99 26.16 -26.25
C ILE A 162 -11.38 25.64 -24.95
N VAL A 163 -10.51 24.62 -25.02
CA VAL A 163 -9.83 24.08 -23.82
C VAL A 163 -8.94 25.14 -23.17
N SER A 164 -8.18 25.89 -23.96
CA SER A 164 -7.32 26.96 -23.43
C SER A 164 -8.15 28.06 -22.76
N ALA A 165 -9.25 28.50 -23.37
CA ALA A 165 -10.16 29.51 -22.82
C ALA A 165 -10.79 29.07 -21.48
N ILE A 166 -11.30 27.84 -21.38
CA ILE A 166 -11.87 27.33 -20.12
C ILE A 166 -10.78 27.24 -19.05
N SER A 167 -9.57 26.79 -19.41
CA SER A 167 -8.48 26.67 -18.45
C SER A 167 -8.00 28.03 -17.93
N LEU A 168 -7.97 29.05 -18.80
CA LEU A 168 -7.71 30.44 -18.41
C LEU A 168 -8.82 31.00 -17.51
N TYR A 169 -10.08 30.69 -17.83
CA TYR A 169 -11.23 31.07 -17.01
C TYR A 169 -11.15 30.48 -15.60
N LEU A 170 -10.76 29.21 -15.45
CA LEU A 170 -10.56 28.58 -14.14
C LEU A 170 -9.42 29.24 -13.33
N VAL A 171 -8.36 29.69 -13.99
CA VAL A 171 -7.28 30.46 -13.35
C VAL A 171 -7.81 31.83 -12.92
N ALA A 172 -8.51 32.55 -13.80
CA ALA A 172 -9.05 33.87 -13.52
C ALA A 172 -10.03 33.86 -12.33
N ILE A 173 -10.95 32.88 -12.24
CA ILE A 173 -11.87 32.76 -11.09
C ILE A 173 -11.12 32.56 -9.77
N ARG A 174 -10.01 31.80 -9.79
CA ARG A 174 -9.26 31.47 -8.57
C ARG A 174 -8.46 32.67 -8.03
N PHE A 175 -8.00 33.55 -8.90
CA PHE A 175 -7.21 34.74 -8.53
C PHE A 175 -8.03 36.04 -8.44
N PHE A 176 -9.16 36.12 -9.16
CA PHE A 176 -10.11 37.23 -9.11
C PHE A 176 -11.49 36.70 -8.67
N PRO A 177 -11.69 36.44 -7.36
CA PRO A 177 -13.01 36.12 -6.86
C PRO A 177 -13.94 37.30 -7.17
N LEU A 178 -14.92 37.09 -8.06
CA LEU A 178 -15.96 38.08 -8.34
C LEU A 178 -16.63 38.47 -7.01
N PRO A 179 -16.81 39.78 -6.72
CA PRO A 179 -17.59 40.20 -5.57
C PRO A 179 -19.02 39.71 -5.76
N ALA A 180 -19.43 38.72 -4.96
CA ALA A 180 -20.76 38.14 -5.04
C ALA A 180 -21.83 39.24 -4.89
N GLN A 181 -22.70 39.32 -5.89
CA GLN A 181 -23.86 40.19 -5.93
C GLN A 181 -24.79 39.87 -4.75
N LYS A 182 -24.97 40.83 -3.84
CA LYS A 182 -25.64 40.67 -2.53
C LYS A 182 -27.13 40.31 -2.54
N ASN A 183 -27.77 40.11 -3.68
CA ASN A 183 -29.24 39.97 -3.74
C ASN A 183 -29.66 38.73 -4.56
N ALA A 184 -29.56 37.55 -3.96
CA ALA A 184 -30.41 36.41 -4.29
C ALA A 184 -30.81 35.74 -2.97
N PRO A 185 -32.07 35.30 -2.80
CA PRO A 185 -32.58 34.86 -1.51
C PRO A 185 -31.73 33.70 -0.96
N LEU A 186 -31.22 33.90 0.25
CA LEU A 186 -30.47 32.94 1.05
C LEU A 186 -31.29 31.66 1.25
N VAL A 187 -31.19 30.72 0.31
CA VAL A 187 -31.23 29.31 0.66
C VAL A 187 -29.97 29.08 1.48
N LYS A 188 -30.11 29.14 2.81
CA LYS A 188 -29.15 28.60 3.77
C LYS A 188 -28.96 27.11 3.47
N LYS A 189 -28.23 26.76 2.41
CA LYS A 189 -27.42 25.56 2.42
C LYS A 189 -26.29 25.90 3.36
N SER A 190 -26.52 25.61 4.64
CA SER A 190 -25.44 25.43 5.59
C SER A 190 -24.35 24.65 4.86
N ILE A 191 -23.20 25.27 4.66
CA ILE A 191 -21.96 24.55 4.43
C ILE A 191 -21.65 23.92 5.79
N THR A 192 -22.49 22.97 6.19
CA THR A 192 -22.08 21.93 7.11
C THR A 192 -21.03 21.19 6.31
N PHE A 193 -19.77 21.39 6.67
CA PHE A 193 -18.76 20.36 6.53
C PHE A 193 -19.30 19.14 7.30
N LYS A 194 -20.23 18.41 6.67
CA LYS A 194 -20.66 17.10 7.11
C LYS A 194 -19.43 16.25 6.93
N ARG A 195 -18.72 16.08 8.05
CA ARG A 195 -17.68 15.10 8.31
C ARG A 195 -18.35 13.71 8.21
N LEU A 196 -18.81 13.36 7.02
CA LEU A 196 -19.49 12.12 6.67
C LEU A 196 -18.63 11.46 5.59
N ASN A 197 -17.46 11.02 6.01
CA ASN A 197 -16.60 10.13 5.23
C ASN A 197 -15.88 9.17 6.17
N LYS A 198 -16.66 8.44 6.98
CA LYS A 198 -16.27 7.11 7.45
C LYS A 198 -16.78 6.14 6.39
N ASN A 199 -15.86 5.43 5.71
CA ASN A 199 -16.09 4.33 4.75
C ASN A 199 -16.04 4.63 3.24
N ARG A 200 -15.19 5.53 2.75
CA ARG A 200 -14.75 5.46 1.34
C ARG A 200 -13.58 4.46 1.24
N GLN A 201 -13.77 3.37 0.50
CA GLN A 201 -12.68 2.48 0.10
C GLN A 201 -11.58 3.34 -0.54
N VAL A 202 -10.35 3.20 -0.04
CA VAL A 202 -9.18 3.90 -0.58
C VAL A 202 -8.90 3.31 -1.96
N ASN A 203 -9.56 3.83 -2.99
CA ASN A 203 -9.35 3.43 -4.37
C ASN A 203 -8.25 4.33 -4.96
N ASN A 204 -7.18 3.73 -5.47
CA ASN A 204 -6.16 4.44 -6.23
C ASN A 204 -6.80 5.04 -7.51
N PRO A 205 -6.95 6.37 -7.63
CA PRO A 205 -7.62 7.00 -8.77
C PRO A 205 -6.91 6.74 -10.12
N LEU A 206 -5.64 6.37 -10.08
CA LEU A 206 -4.85 6.00 -11.25
C LEU A 206 -5.22 4.62 -11.84
N ILE A 207 -6.04 3.80 -11.17
CA ILE A 207 -6.49 2.53 -11.76
C ILE A 207 -7.19 2.76 -13.10
N VAL A 208 -8.01 3.81 -13.20
CA VAL A 208 -8.73 4.13 -14.44
C VAL A 208 -7.76 4.52 -15.55
N THR A 209 -6.67 5.24 -15.26
CA THR A 209 -5.68 5.61 -16.28
C THR A 209 -4.97 4.38 -16.85
N GLY A 210 -4.72 3.37 -16.02
CA GLY A 210 -4.18 2.08 -16.45
C GLY A 210 -5.13 1.30 -17.36
N ILE A 211 -6.45 1.38 -17.12
CA ILE A 211 -7.46 0.77 -18.00
C ILE A 211 -7.58 1.54 -19.31
N ILE A 212 -7.50 2.88 -19.28
CA ILE A 212 -7.47 3.70 -20.50
C ILE A 212 -6.23 3.39 -21.34
N ALA A 213 -5.08 3.13 -20.71
CA ALA A 213 -3.90 2.65 -21.42
C ALA A 213 -4.15 1.32 -22.18
N ASN A 214 -5.02 0.44 -21.66
CA ASN A 214 -5.44 -0.76 -22.40
C ASN A 214 -6.37 -0.43 -23.57
N ILE A 215 -7.24 0.59 -23.47
CA ILE A 215 -8.05 1.09 -24.61
C ILE A 215 -7.11 1.55 -25.73
N ILE A 216 -6.07 2.30 -25.38
CA ILE A 216 -5.09 2.83 -26.34
C ILE A 216 -4.31 1.69 -27.02
N SER A 217 -3.78 0.74 -26.24
CA SER A 217 -2.97 -0.35 -26.81
C SER A 217 -3.81 -1.31 -27.66
N SER A 218 -4.98 -1.74 -27.17
CA SER A 218 -5.89 -2.60 -27.94
C SER A 218 -6.53 -1.90 -29.14
N GLY A 219 -6.69 -0.57 -29.08
CA GLY A 219 -7.18 0.26 -30.18
C GLY A 219 -6.33 0.19 -31.45
N VAL A 220 -5.01 -0.02 -31.31
CA VAL A 220 -4.11 -0.24 -32.45
C VAL A 220 -4.48 -1.50 -33.25
N TYR A 221 -4.73 -2.61 -32.55
CA TYR A 221 -5.10 -3.88 -33.17
C TYR A 221 -6.55 -3.89 -33.68
N PHE A 222 -7.45 -3.21 -32.96
CA PHE A 222 -8.82 -2.95 -33.41
C PHE A 222 -8.83 -2.19 -34.74
N GLY A 223 -8.00 -1.16 -34.88
CA GLY A 223 -7.86 -0.38 -36.12
C GLY A 223 -7.50 -1.26 -37.32
N ARG A 224 -6.63 -2.27 -37.14
CA ARG A 224 -6.32 -3.22 -38.21
C ARG A 224 -7.51 -4.10 -38.59
N LEU A 225 -8.28 -4.56 -37.62
CA LEU A 225 -9.43 -5.44 -37.87
C LEU A 225 -10.56 -4.72 -38.61
N VAL A 226 -10.82 -3.45 -38.25
CA VAL A 226 -11.84 -2.61 -38.90
C VAL A 226 -11.38 -2.12 -40.29
N GLY A 227 -10.09 -2.23 -40.61
CA GLY A 227 -9.54 -1.76 -41.88
C GLY A 227 -9.15 -0.27 -41.87
N ILE A 228 -9.03 0.33 -40.68
CA ILE A 228 -8.50 1.69 -40.51
C ILE A 228 -7.02 1.74 -40.86
N THR A 229 -6.27 0.68 -40.52
CA THR A 229 -4.87 0.51 -40.91
C THR A 229 -4.66 -0.83 -41.60
N ASN A 230 -4.11 -0.77 -42.82
CA ASN A 230 -3.92 -1.97 -43.63
C ASN A 230 -2.75 -2.84 -43.14
N ILE A 231 -1.72 -2.22 -42.53
CA ILE A 231 -0.48 -2.88 -42.10
C ILE A 231 -0.07 -2.35 -40.73
N LEU A 232 0.29 -3.25 -39.80
CA LEU A 232 0.98 -2.87 -38.58
C LEU A 232 2.48 -2.73 -38.86
N PHE A 233 3.04 -1.60 -38.45
CA PHE A 233 4.44 -1.25 -38.63
C PHE A 233 4.94 -0.43 -37.44
N VAL A 234 6.24 -0.11 -37.47
CA VAL A 234 7.00 0.60 -36.42
C VAL A 234 6.32 1.87 -35.90
N GLY A 235 5.53 2.58 -36.71
CA GLY A 235 4.85 3.81 -36.30
C GLY A 235 3.81 3.64 -35.19
N HIS A 236 3.34 2.41 -34.92
CA HIS A 236 2.39 2.14 -33.84
C HIS A 236 3.04 1.82 -32.50
N VAL A 237 4.36 1.59 -32.47
CA VAL A 237 5.13 1.27 -31.26
C VAL A 237 4.95 2.32 -30.15
N PRO A 238 4.93 3.64 -30.44
CA PRO A 238 4.73 4.65 -29.41
C PRO A 238 3.44 4.42 -28.59
N TRP A 239 2.34 4.09 -29.24
CA TRP A 239 1.04 3.85 -28.58
C TRP A 239 1.08 2.67 -27.59
N LEU A 240 1.82 1.61 -27.92
CA LEU A 240 1.97 0.44 -27.05
C LEU A 240 2.92 0.73 -25.88
N TRP A 241 4.09 1.30 -26.16
CA TRP A 241 5.13 1.52 -25.15
C TRP A 241 4.78 2.64 -24.17
N THR A 242 4.16 3.72 -24.62
CA THR A 242 3.65 4.73 -23.70
C THR A 242 2.57 4.15 -22.80
N SER A 243 1.64 3.36 -23.34
CA SER A 243 0.62 2.65 -22.56
C SER A 243 1.25 1.75 -21.49
N GLY A 244 2.31 1.01 -21.84
CA GLY A 244 3.11 0.24 -20.88
C GLY A 244 3.75 1.10 -19.79
N LEU A 245 4.34 2.25 -20.13
CA LEU A 245 4.91 3.20 -19.15
C LEU A 245 3.86 3.74 -18.18
N TYR A 246 2.70 4.15 -18.67
CA TYR A 246 1.59 4.60 -17.82
C TYR A 246 1.12 3.48 -16.89
N GLN A 247 1.04 2.24 -17.37
CA GLN A 247 0.70 1.09 -16.54
C GLN A 247 1.75 0.79 -15.46
N LEU A 248 3.04 1.06 -15.71
CA LEU A 248 4.07 0.98 -14.66
C LEU A 248 3.85 2.02 -13.56
N ILE A 249 3.47 3.26 -13.90
CA ILE A 249 3.10 4.28 -12.91
C ILE A 249 1.91 3.79 -12.06
N VAL A 250 0.91 3.16 -12.69
CA VAL A 250 -0.23 2.58 -11.98
C VAL A 250 0.18 1.38 -11.11
N PHE A 251 1.11 0.55 -11.58
CA PHE A 251 1.69 -0.55 -10.80
C PHE A 251 2.35 -0.02 -9.53
N PHE A 252 3.23 0.98 -9.62
CA PHE A 252 3.89 1.58 -8.46
C PHE A 252 2.87 2.17 -7.49
N THR A 253 1.93 2.99 -7.97
CA THR A 253 0.92 3.59 -7.09
C THR A 253 -0.01 2.58 -6.45
N SER A 254 -0.37 1.50 -7.16
CA SER A 254 -1.20 0.42 -6.61
C SER A 254 -0.44 -0.41 -5.59
N PHE A 255 0.87 -0.58 -5.78
CA PHE A 255 1.77 -1.21 -4.81
C PHE A 255 1.81 -0.39 -3.50
N TRP A 256 2.01 0.92 -3.60
CA TRP A 256 1.98 1.82 -2.44
C TRP A 256 0.59 1.88 -1.78
N ALA A 257 -0.48 1.77 -2.56
CA ALA A 257 -1.86 1.68 -2.09
C ALA A 257 -2.22 0.31 -1.47
N GLN A 258 -1.28 -0.65 -1.43
CA GLN A 258 -1.45 -2.00 -0.92
C GLN A 258 -2.47 -2.86 -1.70
N ASP A 259 -2.75 -2.50 -2.95
CA ASP A 259 -3.62 -3.25 -3.85
C ASP A 259 -2.81 -4.21 -4.75
N VAL A 260 -2.38 -5.32 -4.15
CA VAL A 260 -1.56 -6.37 -4.77
C VAL A 260 -2.16 -6.90 -6.08
N LEU A 261 -3.48 -7.06 -6.14
CA LEU A 261 -4.18 -7.56 -7.33
C LEU A 261 -4.07 -6.61 -8.52
N TYR A 262 -4.28 -5.31 -8.30
CA TYR A 262 -4.14 -4.33 -9.37
C TYR A 262 -2.67 -4.07 -9.71
N ALA A 263 -1.78 -4.07 -8.70
CA ALA A 263 -0.34 -3.96 -8.93
C ALA A 263 0.16 -5.09 -9.85
N SER A 264 -0.15 -6.35 -9.52
CA SER A 264 0.21 -7.50 -10.38
C SER A 264 -0.41 -7.40 -11.76
N PHE A 265 -1.72 -7.10 -11.86
CA PHE A 265 -2.41 -6.93 -13.14
C PHE A 265 -1.71 -5.92 -14.07
N PHE A 266 -1.50 -4.69 -13.60
CA PHE A 266 -0.90 -3.64 -14.43
C PHE A 266 0.57 -3.88 -14.74
N SER A 267 1.28 -4.60 -13.86
CA SER A 267 2.65 -5.01 -14.16
C SER A 267 2.72 -6.03 -15.29
N PHE A 268 1.75 -6.96 -15.36
CA PHE A 268 1.69 -7.95 -16.43
C PHE A 268 1.22 -7.30 -17.74
N THR A 269 0.20 -6.44 -17.73
CA THR A 269 -0.21 -5.73 -18.95
C THR A 269 0.91 -4.82 -19.49
N ALA A 270 1.74 -4.23 -18.62
CA ALA A 270 2.90 -3.45 -19.06
C ALA A 270 3.92 -4.33 -19.80
N ILE A 271 4.26 -5.51 -19.27
CA ILE A 271 5.15 -6.48 -19.94
C ILE A 271 4.57 -6.89 -21.30
N LEU A 272 3.26 -7.17 -21.37
CA LEU A 272 2.57 -7.51 -22.61
C LEU A 272 2.72 -6.39 -23.65
N ASN A 273 2.39 -5.15 -23.28
CA ASN A 273 2.49 -3.98 -24.18
C ASN A 273 3.93 -3.72 -24.67
N PHE A 274 4.94 -3.89 -23.81
CA PHE A 274 6.34 -3.79 -24.24
C PHE A 274 6.71 -4.91 -25.23
N SER A 275 6.25 -6.13 -24.98
CA SER A 275 6.50 -7.29 -25.85
C SER A 275 5.84 -7.15 -27.22
N GLU A 276 4.59 -6.70 -27.26
CA GLU A 276 3.83 -6.44 -28.48
C GLU A 276 4.46 -5.30 -29.29
N GLY A 277 4.86 -4.21 -28.63
CA GLY A 277 5.59 -3.12 -29.28
C GLY A 277 6.93 -3.56 -29.85
N TYR A 278 7.63 -4.47 -29.18
CA TYR A 278 8.86 -5.05 -29.72
C TYR A 278 8.61 -5.89 -30.98
N CYS A 279 7.51 -6.66 -31.02
CA CYS A 279 7.14 -7.40 -32.23
C CYS A 279 6.92 -6.47 -33.44
N LEU A 280 6.37 -5.27 -33.21
CA LEU A 280 6.19 -4.28 -34.26
C LEU A 280 7.50 -3.61 -34.70
N LEU A 281 8.52 -3.56 -33.84
CA LEU A 281 9.85 -3.00 -34.16
C LEU A 281 10.63 -3.89 -35.12
N ILE A 282 10.58 -5.21 -34.95
CA ILE A 282 11.28 -6.16 -35.83
C ILE A 282 10.65 -6.22 -37.23
N GLY A 283 9.36 -5.86 -37.34
CA GLY A 283 8.60 -5.90 -38.59
C GLY A 283 8.13 -7.31 -38.95
N PRO A 284 7.33 -7.46 -40.02
CA PRO A 284 6.84 -8.77 -40.46
C PRO A 284 7.99 -9.60 -41.06
N GLN A 285 8.48 -10.60 -40.33
CA GLN A 285 9.36 -11.63 -40.89
C GLN A 285 8.57 -12.58 -41.81
N PRO A 286 9.18 -13.09 -42.90
CA PRO A 286 8.55 -14.10 -43.73
C PRO A 286 8.46 -15.45 -42.97
N SER A 287 7.29 -16.10 -43.09
CA SER A 287 6.96 -17.50 -42.74
C SER A 287 6.91 -17.94 -41.26
N ASN A 288 5.70 -18.34 -40.81
CA ASN A 288 5.29 -19.30 -39.77
C ASN A 288 5.94 -19.33 -38.36
N GLU A 289 6.97 -18.57 -38.06
CA GLU A 289 7.55 -18.54 -36.71
C GLU A 289 6.87 -17.46 -35.84
N SER A 290 6.38 -17.87 -34.67
CA SER A 290 5.87 -16.92 -33.67
C SER A 290 7.00 -16.00 -33.22
N ILE A 291 6.85 -14.69 -33.42
CA ILE A 291 7.86 -13.69 -32.99
C ILE A 291 8.07 -13.76 -31.48
N LEU A 292 7.01 -14.06 -30.72
CA LEU A 292 7.09 -14.27 -29.27
C LEU A 292 7.35 -15.75 -28.94
N PRO A 293 8.19 -16.04 -27.93
CA PRO A 293 8.43 -17.40 -27.46
C PRO A 293 7.15 -18.12 -27.01
N PHE A 294 6.85 -19.26 -27.63
CA PHE A 294 5.71 -20.12 -27.27
C PHE A 294 5.65 -20.49 -25.76
N PRO A 295 6.76 -20.94 -25.13
CA PRO A 295 6.74 -21.31 -23.71
C PRO A 295 6.44 -20.13 -22.78
N PHE A 296 6.94 -18.95 -23.12
CA PHE A 296 6.71 -17.72 -22.36
C PHE A 296 5.21 -17.36 -22.36
N MET A 297 4.57 -17.35 -23.53
CA MET A 297 3.17 -16.95 -23.67
C MET A 297 2.21 -17.90 -22.94
N ILE A 298 2.50 -19.21 -22.94
CA ILE A 298 1.70 -20.19 -22.18
C ILE A 298 1.80 -19.93 -20.68
N VAL A 299 3.01 -19.79 -20.14
CA VAL A 299 3.21 -19.54 -18.71
C VAL A 299 2.58 -18.20 -18.33
N PHE A 300 2.67 -17.21 -19.20
CA PHE A 300 2.04 -15.92 -18.97
C PHE A 300 0.51 -16.01 -18.95
N ALA A 301 -0.09 -16.82 -19.82
CA ALA A 301 -1.52 -17.13 -19.79
C ALA A 301 -1.94 -17.79 -18.46
N PHE A 302 -1.15 -18.74 -17.95
CA PHE A 302 -1.41 -19.37 -16.65
C PHE A 302 -1.32 -18.39 -15.48
N ILE A 303 -0.33 -17.49 -15.49
CA ILE A 303 -0.20 -16.45 -14.45
C ILE A 303 -1.41 -15.51 -14.47
N PHE A 304 -1.84 -15.07 -15.66
CA PHE A 304 -3.07 -14.27 -15.79
C PHE A 304 -4.32 -15.04 -15.37
N LEU A 305 -4.40 -16.34 -15.64
CA LEU A 305 -5.52 -17.18 -15.22
C LEU A 305 -5.60 -17.30 -13.70
N VAL A 306 -4.47 -17.54 -13.03
CA VAL A 306 -4.41 -17.53 -11.56
C VAL A 306 -4.83 -16.17 -11.02
N LEU A 307 -4.34 -15.08 -11.60
CA LEU A 307 -4.72 -13.73 -11.19
C LEU A 307 -6.22 -13.46 -11.41
N ALA A 308 -6.78 -13.89 -12.55
CA ALA A 308 -8.20 -13.76 -12.87
C ALA A 308 -9.07 -14.49 -11.84
N CYS A 309 -8.70 -15.73 -11.47
CA CYS A 309 -9.36 -16.49 -10.41
C CYS A 309 -9.37 -15.71 -9.09
N MET A 310 -8.24 -15.12 -8.70
CA MET A 310 -8.15 -14.34 -7.46
C MET A 310 -8.93 -13.02 -7.53
N MET A 311 -8.96 -12.36 -8.69
CA MET A 311 -9.76 -11.15 -8.89
C MET A 311 -11.26 -11.45 -8.91
N PHE A 312 -11.67 -12.63 -9.41
CA PHE A 312 -13.06 -13.11 -9.37
C PHE A 312 -13.59 -13.23 -7.94
N LEU A 313 -12.73 -13.58 -6.97
CA LEU A 313 -13.09 -13.61 -5.55
C LEU A 313 -13.45 -12.22 -5.01
N ARG A 314 -12.88 -11.15 -5.60
CA ARG A 314 -13.16 -9.77 -5.21
C ARG A 314 -14.35 -9.21 -5.98
N ASN A 315 -14.26 -9.20 -7.31
CA ASN A 315 -15.27 -8.68 -8.23
C ASN A 315 -15.33 -9.58 -9.47
N VAL A 316 -16.53 -10.07 -9.81
CA VAL A 316 -16.75 -10.93 -10.99
C VAL A 316 -16.31 -10.25 -12.28
N PHE A 317 -16.65 -8.96 -12.43
CA PHE A 317 -16.31 -8.20 -13.63
C PHE A 317 -14.80 -8.01 -13.81
N ASP A 318 -14.07 -7.65 -12.73
CA ASP A 318 -12.61 -7.55 -12.77
C ASP A 318 -11.96 -8.92 -13.08
N GLY A 319 -12.56 -10.03 -12.59
CA GLY A 319 -12.11 -11.39 -12.90
C GLY A 319 -12.29 -11.76 -14.38
N ILE A 320 -13.47 -11.51 -14.95
CA ILE A 320 -13.77 -11.73 -16.37
C ILE A 320 -12.85 -10.88 -17.25
N TYR A 321 -12.65 -9.61 -16.89
CA TYR A 321 -11.76 -8.70 -17.61
C TYR A 321 -10.32 -9.23 -17.65
N THR A 322 -9.77 -9.68 -16.53
CA THR A 322 -8.42 -10.27 -16.48
C THR A 322 -8.33 -11.60 -17.23
N LEU A 323 -9.41 -12.39 -17.25
CA LEU A 323 -9.47 -13.65 -18.00
C LEU A 323 -9.34 -13.43 -19.52
N LEU A 324 -9.83 -12.30 -20.06
CA LEU A 324 -9.61 -11.94 -21.48
C LEU A 324 -8.12 -11.83 -21.83
N PHE A 325 -7.29 -11.33 -20.92
CA PHE A 325 -5.83 -11.27 -21.13
C PHE A 325 -5.18 -12.66 -21.08
N ALA A 326 -5.68 -13.58 -20.24
CA ALA A 326 -5.23 -14.97 -20.26
C ALA A 326 -5.55 -15.65 -21.60
N ILE A 327 -6.77 -15.44 -22.13
CA ILE A 327 -7.17 -15.92 -23.46
C ILE A 327 -6.30 -15.28 -24.54
N CYS A 328 -6.01 -13.98 -24.45
CA CYS A 328 -5.13 -13.28 -25.39
C CYS A 328 -3.75 -13.94 -25.45
N CYS A 329 -3.10 -14.16 -24.31
CA CYS A 329 -1.80 -14.82 -24.26
C CYS A 329 -1.83 -16.25 -24.82
N ALA A 330 -2.89 -17.01 -24.54
CA ALA A 330 -3.08 -18.34 -25.11
C ALA A 330 -3.29 -18.30 -26.63
N MET A 331 -4.06 -17.35 -27.15
CA MET A 331 -4.30 -17.25 -28.60
C MET A 331 -3.05 -16.81 -29.36
N VAL A 332 -2.21 -15.95 -28.77
CA VAL A 332 -0.89 -15.58 -29.32
C VAL A 332 0.02 -16.81 -29.42
N SER A 333 -0.03 -17.73 -28.45
CA SER A 333 0.83 -18.91 -28.48
C SER A 333 0.44 -19.92 -29.56
N TYR A 334 -0.85 -20.08 -29.87
CA TYR A 334 -1.32 -21.05 -30.85
C TYR A 334 -1.10 -20.66 -32.33
N ASN A 335 -0.43 -19.53 -32.62
CA ASN A 335 -0.17 -19.05 -34.00
C ASN A 335 -1.43 -19.06 -34.89
N VAL A 336 -2.59 -18.82 -34.30
CA VAL A 336 -3.83 -18.72 -35.06
C VAL A 336 -3.76 -17.43 -35.87
N SER A 337 -4.04 -17.51 -37.17
CA SER A 337 -4.01 -16.43 -38.18
C SER A 337 -4.18 -15.02 -37.60
N GLY A 338 -3.42 -14.01 -38.06
CA GLY A 338 -3.45 -12.65 -37.49
C GLY A 338 -4.85 -12.02 -37.31
N ILE A 339 -5.87 -12.50 -38.03
CA ILE A 339 -7.29 -12.13 -37.86
C ILE A 339 -7.81 -12.48 -36.45
N THR A 340 -7.53 -13.68 -35.94
CA THR A 340 -8.02 -14.12 -34.62
C THR A 340 -7.33 -13.38 -33.49
N HIS A 341 -6.04 -13.06 -33.65
CA HIS A 341 -5.30 -12.21 -32.71
C HIS A 341 -5.96 -10.83 -32.58
N ASN A 342 -6.22 -10.16 -33.71
CA ASN A 342 -6.84 -8.84 -33.71
C ASN A 342 -8.29 -8.88 -33.17
N ALA A 343 -9.01 -9.98 -33.39
CA ALA A 343 -10.35 -10.18 -32.84
C ALA A 343 -10.36 -10.21 -31.31
N VAL A 344 -9.40 -10.90 -30.67
CA VAL A 344 -9.30 -10.92 -29.20
C VAL A 344 -9.00 -9.53 -28.63
N HIS A 345 -8.07 -8.78 -29.24
CA HIS A 345 -7.80 -7.40 -28.84
C HIS A 345 -9.03 -6.49 -29.03
N THR A 346 -9.88 -6.74 -30.03
CA THR A 346 -11.13 -6.01 -30.22
C THR A 346 -12.11 -6.26 -29.07
N VAL A 347 -12.19 -7.49 -28.56
CA VAL A 347 -13.00 -7.80 -27.36
C VAL A 347 -12.41 -7.11 -26.13
N ILE A 348 -11.08 -7.08 -25.98
CA ILE A 348 -10.40 -6.35 -24.89
C ILE A 348 -10.68 -4.85 -24.98
N PHE A 349 -10.68 -4.27 -26.19
CA PHE A 349 -11.02 -2.87 -26.43
C PHE A 349 -12.45 -2.55 -25.96
N ALA A 350 -13.44 -3.35 -26.35
CA ALA A 350 -14.82 -3.17 -25.89
C ALA A 350 -14.97 -3.36 -24.36
N ALA A 351 -14.31 -4.39 -23.81
CA ALA A 351 -14.38 -4.68 -22.37
C ALA A 351 -13.69 -3.59 -21.52
N SER A 352 -12.61 -2.99 -22.02
CA SER A 352 -11.90 -1.89 -21.33
C SER A 352 -12.72 -0.60 -21.35
N ILE A 353 -13.45 -0.30 -22.42
CA ILE A 353 -14.44 0.79 -22.45
C ILE A 353 -15.51 0.59 -21.36
N LEU A 354 -16.10 -0.60 -21.27
CA LEU A 354 -17.11 -0.89 -20.23
C LEU A 354 -16.52 -0.76 -18.81
N ASN A 355 -15.31 -1.28 -18.59
CA ASN A 355 -14.64 -1.19 -17.29
C ASN A 355 -14.29 0.25 -16.88
N THR A 356 -13.84 1.09 -17.83
CA THR A 356 -13.60 2.51 -17.54
C THR A 356 -14.87 3.25 -17.15
N CYS A 357 -15.97 3.05 -17.89
CA CYS A 357 -17.27 3.63 -17.55
C CYS A 357 -17.71 3.23 -16.13
N GLU A 358 -17.63 1.94 -15.81
CA GLU A 358 -18.01 1.41 -14.50
C GLU A 358 -17.16 2.03 -13.37
N LYS A 359 -15.83 1.96 -13.47
CA LYS A 359 -14.93 2.44 -12.40
C LYS A 359 -15.00 3.95 -12.21
N LEU A 360 -15.15 4.72 -13.28
CA LEU A 360 -15.33 6.17 -13.20
C LEU A 360 -16.67 6.52 -12.54
N TYR A 361 -17.75 5.82 -12.88
CA TYR A 361 -19.06 6.03 -12.28
C TYR A 361 -19.09 5.68 -10.78
N ILE A 362 -18.52 4.53 -10.40
CA ILE A 362 -18.45 4.06 -9.00
C ILE A 362 -17.56 4.97 -8.14
N SER A 363 -16.50 5.55 -8.70
CA SER A 363 -15.53 6.35 -7.93
C SER A 363 -16.12 7.58 -7.21
N ASN A 364 -17.26 8.11 -7.69
CA ASN A 364 -17.81 9.38 -7.22
C ASN A 364 -19.28 9.29 -6.79
N THR A 365 -19.96 8.15 -6.95
CA THR A 365 -21.33 7.96 -6.50
C THR A 365 -21.36 7.17 -5.19
N ASP A 366 -22.21 7.58 -4.23
CA ASP A 366 -22.44 6.83 -2.98
C ASP A 366 -23.25 5.53 -3.22
N VAL A 367 -23.65 5.28 -4.47
CA VAL A 367 -24.34 4.06 -4.89
C VAL A 367 -23.32 2.94 -4.92
N LYS A 368 -23.24 2.18 -3.83
CA LYS A 368 -22.67 0.84 -3.84
C LYS A 368 -23.51 -0.02 -4.75
N ILE A 369 -23.16 -0.06 -6.03
CA ILE A 369 -23.67 -1.07 -6.92
C ILE A 369 -23.03 -2.38 -6.49
N SER A 370 -23.73 -3.13 -5.64
CA SER A 370 -23.32 -4.42 -5.07
C SER A 370 -23.36 -5.55 -6.10
N TYR A 371 -22.89 -5.35 -7.34
CA TYR A 371 -22.75 -6.43 -8.32
C TYR A 371 -21.51 -7.26 -7.97
N GLY A 372 -21.67 -8.18 -7.03
CA GLY A 372 -20.61 -9.14 -6.72
C GLY A 372 -20.75 -9.73 -5.34
N GLN A 373 -20.94 -8.90 -4.30
CA GLN A 373 -21.00 -9.39 -2.92
C GLN A 373 -22.09 -10.45 -2.71
N TRP A 374 -23.27 -10.30 -3.31
CA TRP A 374 -24.34 -11.28 -3.12
C TRP A 374 -24.10 -12.61 -3.85
N VAL A 375 -23.43 -12.57 -5.01
CA VAL A 375 -23.07 -13.77 -5.78
C VAL A 375 -21.85 -14.45 -5.18
N THR A 376 -20.84 -13.67 -4.77
CA THR A 376 -19.67 -14.19 -4.08
C THR A 376 -20.07 -14.75 -2.72
N GLU A 377 -20.88 -14.06 -1.91
CA GLU A 377 -21.39 -14.59 -0.63
C GLU A 377 -22.16 -15.91 -0.82
N LYS A 378 -22.98 -16.04 -1.88
CA LYS A 378 -23.68 -17.30 -2.20
C LYS A 378 -22.74 -18.42 -2.66
N ILE A 379 -21.72 -18.11 -3.48
CA ILE A 379 -20.71 -19.09 -3.90
C ILE A 379 -19.84 -19.49 -2.71
N PHE A 380 -19.44 -18.54 -1.86
CA PHE A 380 -18.63 -18.77 -0.67
C PHE A 380 -19.37 -19.49 0.45
N PHE A 381 -20.70 -19.35 0.55
CA PHE A 381 -21.49 -20.16 1.49
C PHE A 381 -21.35 -21.67 1.20
N ARG A 382 -21.06 -22.05 -0.05
CA ARG A 382 -20.73 -23.43 -0.43
C ARG A 382 -19.28 -23.83 -0.11
N PHE A 383 -18.36 -22.87 -0.04
CA PHE A 383 -16.94 -23.09 0.30
C PHE A 383 -16.61 -22.62 1.72
N ARG A 384 -17.11 -23.35 2.72
CA ARG A 384 -16.97 -23.06 4.17
C ARG A 384 -15.50 -22.97 4.66
N PHE A 385 -14.52 -23.39 3.85
CA PHE A 385 -13.10 -23.47 4.18
C PHE A 385 -12.28 -22.20 3.86
N ILE A 386 -12.77 -21.28 3.03
CA ILE A 386 -12.00 -20.10 2.59
C ILE A 386 -12.66 -18.84 3.16
N LYS A 387 -12.03 -18.25 4.19
CA LYS A 387 -12.42 -16.95 4.71
C LYS A 387 -11.53 -15.86 4.10
N LEU A 388 -12.14 -15.01 3.27
CA LEU A 388 -11.49 -13.86 2.65
C LEU A 388 -11.11 -12.83 3.72
N ARG A 389 -9.92 -12.26 3.59
CA ARG A 389 -9.46 -11.18 4.48
C ARG A 389 -10.29 -9.93 4.23
N GLN A 390 -11.16 -9.58 5.19
CA GLN A 390 -11.91 -8.33 5.11
C GLN A 390 -10.96 -7.12 5.25
N ARG A 391 -10.95 -6.26 4.23
CA ARG A 391 -10.28 -4.96 4.25
C ARG A 391 -11.06 -4.02 5.16
N ASN A 392 -10.88 -4.15 6.47
CA ASN A 392 -11.50 -3.27 7.44
C ASN A 392 -11.02 -1.83 7.19
N GLY A 393 -11.95 -0.95 6.81
CA GLY A 393 -11.72 0.46 6.47
C GLY A 393 -11.22 1.35 7.62
N ASN A 394 -10.92 0.77 8.78
CA ASN A 394 -10.24 1.45 9.88
C ASN A 394 -8.78 0.98 9.95
N HIS A 395 -8.02 1.27 8.89
CA HIS A 395 -6.57 1.31 9.01
C HIS A 395 -6.22 2.61 9.74
N PHE A 396 -6.12 2.54 11.07
CA PHE A 396 -5.46 3.57 11.85
C PHE A 396 -4.08 3.82 11.22
N ALA A 397 -3.84 5.08 10.85
CA ALA A 397 -2.67 5.50 10.08
C ALA A 397 -1.31 5.33 10.80
N HIS A 398 -1.28 4.70 11.98
CA HIS A 398 -0.14 4.78 12.91
C HIS A 398 0.68 3.50 13.12
N LEU A 399 0.37 2.36 12.47
CA LEU A 399 1.24 1.18 12.49
C LEU A 399 2.06 1.05 11.19
N SER A 400 2.93 2.02 10.95
CA SER A 400 3.88 2.04 9.84
C SER A 400 5.01 1.00 9.97
N CYS A 401 5.25 0.45 11.16
CA CYS A 401 6.43 -0.40 11.41
C CYS A 401 6.25 -1.89 11.05
N PHE A 402 5.02 -2.39 10.90
CA PHE A 402 4.76 -3.83 10.63
C PHE A 402 3.85 -4.10 9.42
N LYS A 403 3.83 -3.18 8.45
CA LYS A 403 3.08 -3.40 7.20
C LYS A 403 3.80 -4.42 6.33
N ASN A 404 3.26 -5.64 6.30
CA ASN A 404 3.60 -6.67 5.31
C ASN A 404 3.23 -6.20 3.89
N HIS A 405 4.08 -5.37 3.31
CA HIS A 405 4.05 -5.01 1.90
C HIS A 405 4.61 -6.20 1.09
N LYS A 406 3.76 -6.83 0.27
CA LYS A 406 4.06 -8.10 -0.41
C LYS A 406 4.59 -7.89 -1.83
N ALA A 407 5.77 -7.29 -1.96
CA ALA A 407 6.50 -7.19 -3.25
C ALA A 407 6.89 -8.57 -3.81
N ASP A 408 6.96 -9.57 -2.93
CA ASP A 408 7.36 -10.94 -3.22
C ASP A 408 6.49 -11.58 -4.31
N ILE A 409 5.19 -11.26 -4.36
CA ILE A 409 4.25 -11.81 -5.35
C ILE A 409 4.70 -11.46 -6.76
N THR A 410 4.92 -10.18 -7.03
CA THR A 410 5.38 -9.72 -8.35
C THR A 410 6.81 -10.19 -8.64
N GLY A 411 7.70 -10.20 -7.63
CA GLY A 411 9.08 -10.66 -7.81
C GLY A 411 9.19 -12.13 -8.16
N HIS A 412 8.38 -13.00 -7.55
CA HIS A 412 8.32 -14.41 -7.92
C HIS A 412 7.70 -14.60 -9.32
N ALA A 413 6.61 -13.89 -9.64
CA ALA A 413 6.00 -13.96 -10.97
C ALA A 413 6.99 -13.55 -12.09
N PHE A 414 7.74 -12.47 -11.93
CA PHE A 414 8.73 -12.06 -12.94
C PHE A 414 9.89 -13.04 -13.05
N ASN A 415 10.32 -13.67 -11.95
CA ASN A 415 11.33 -14.73 -12.01
C ASN A 415 10.82 -15.97 -12.75
N THR A 416 9.53 -16.32 -12.63
CA THR A 416 8.97 -17.40 -13.46
C THR A 416 9.06 -17.05 -14.94
N LEU A 417 8.60 -15.85 -15.32
CA LEU A 417 8.63 -15.40 -16.70
C LEU A 417 10.06 -15.37 -17.27
N ALA A 418 11.02 -14.83 -16.51
CA ALA A 418 12.43 -14.80 -16.90
C ALA A 418 12.99 -16.21 -17.16
N ALA A 419 12.65 -17.19 -16.31
CA ALA A 419 13.10 -18.58 -16.48
C ALA A 419 12.60 -19.21 -17.80
N PHE A 420 11.35 -18.96 -18.18
CA PHE A 420 10.77 -19.50 -19.40
C PHE A 420 11.20 -18.74 -20.67
N CYS A 421 11.69 -17.50 -20.56
CA CYS A 421 12.29 -16.77 -21.69
C CYS A 421 13.55 -17.45 -22.26
N ILE A 422 14.31 -18.17 -21.43
CA ILE A 422 15.59 -18.79 -21.81
C ILE A 422 15.40 -19.96 -22.79
N ILE A 423 14.21 -20.56 -22.82
CA ILE A 423 13.93 -21.78 -23.59
C ILE A 423 14.08 -21.56 -25.09
N THR A 424 13.84 -20.34 -25.56
CA THR A 424 13.93 -19.99 -26.98
C THR A 424 15.15 -19.13 -27.26
N GLU A 425 15.94 -19.51 -28.25
CA GLU A 425 17.14 -18.77 -28.68
C GLU A 425 16.82 -17.65 -29.67
N ASN A 426 15.65 -17.01 -29.57
CA ASN A 426 15.23 -15.95 -30.48
C ASN A 426 15.58 -14.57 -29.91
N HIS A 427 15.81 -13.57 -30.78
CA HIS A 427 16.04 -12.18 -30.36
C HIS A 427 14.95 -11.67 -29.41
N ALA A 428 13.68 -12.00 -29.69
CA ALA A 428 12.56 -11.65 -28.82
C ALA A 428 12.61 -12.29 -27.43
N GLY A 429 13.07 -13.55 -27.33
CA GLY A 429 13.26 -14.19 -26.03
C GLY A 429 14.31 -13.49 -25.19
N ILE A 430 15.40 -13.02 -25.82
CA ILE A 430 16.48 -12.29 -25.14
C ILE A 430 15.98 -10.92 -24.64
N ILE A 431 15.22 -10.18 -25.44
CA ILE A 431 14.69 -8.87 -25.01
C ILE A 431 13.63 -9.04 -23.92
N LEU A 432 12.75 -10.04 -24.03
CA LEU A 432 11.81 -10.38 -22.96
C LEU A 432 12.53 -10.77 -21.66
N LEU A 433 13.70 -11.41 -21.75
CA LEU A 433 14.52 -11.71 -20.58
C LEU A 433 15.08 -10.42 -19.93
N ILE A 434 15.47 -9.42 -20.72
CA ILE A 434 15.88 -8.10 -20.19
C ILE A 434 14.70 -7.43 -19.49
N VAL A 435 13.53 -7.38 -20.13
CA VAL A 435 12.33 -6.75 -19.58
C VAL A 435 11.90 -7.42 -18.27
N THR A 436 11.80 -8.75 -18.26
CA THR A 436 11.42 -9.51 -17.06
C THR A 436 12.48 -9.40 -15.96
N GLY A 437 13.77 -9.41 -16.30
CA GLY A 437 14.87 -9.18 -15.37
C GLY A 437 14.84 -7.80 -14.71
N CYS A 438 14.57 -6.74 -15.48
CA CYS A 438 14.36 -5.39 -14.96
C CYS A 438 13.16 -5.34 -14.00
N MET A 439 12.06 -6.03 -14.30
CA MET A 439 10.90 -6.10 -13.41
C MET A 439 11.21 -6.84 -12.11
N VAL A 440 12.02 -7.91 -12.15
CA VAL A 440 12.54 -8.57 -10.93
C VAL A 440 13.37 -7.58 -10.10
N HIS A 441 14.27 -6.81 -10.73
CA HIS A 441 15.08 -5.82 -10.04
C HIS A 441 14.23 -4.72 -9.37
N ILE A 442 13.21 -4.22 -10.08
CA ILE A 442 12.24 -3.26 -9.55
C ILE A 442 11.48 -3.85 -8.35
N SER A 443 11.07 -5.12 -8.41
CA SER A 443 10.42 -5.77 -7.27
C SER A 443 11.34 -5.85 -6.04
N GLY A 444 12.65 -6.00 -6.26
CA GLY A 444 13.68 -5.91 -5.23
C GLY A 444 13.74 -4.51 -4.61
N LEU A 445 13.81 -3.45 -5.41
CA LEU A 445 13.78 -2.06 -4.92
C LEU A 445 12.49 -1.74 -4.13
N LEU A 446 11.35 -2.25 -4.60
CA LEU A 446 10.07 -2.13 -3.88
C LEU A 446 10.02 -2.91 -2.58
N SER A 447 10.80 -3.98 -2.44
CA SER A 447 10.93 -4.69 -1.16
C SER A 447 11.87 -3.98 -0.18
N VAL A 448 12.92 -3.28 -0.67
CA VAL A 448 13.77 -2.40 0.16
C VAL A 448 12.95 -1.32 0.81
N SER A 449 12.04 -0.68 0.06
CA SER A 449 11.20 0.39 0.59
C SER A 449 10.27 -0.05 1.73
N ASN A 450 10.09 -1.35 1.91
CA ASN A 450 9.27 -1.91 2.99
C ASN A 450 10.10 -2.36 4.21
N GLY A 451 11.40 -2.08 4.22
CA GLY A 451 12.31 -2.49 5.30
C GLY A 451 12.71 -3.97 5.25
N LYS A 452 12.38 -4.71 4.18
CA LYS A 452 12.86 -6.09 3.99
C LYS A 452 14.27 -6.06 3.40
N THR A 453 15.27 -6.48 4.16
CA THR A 453 16.68 -6.39 3.74
C THR A 453 17.17 -7.63 2.97
N LEU A 454 16.84 -8.83 3.45
CA LEU A 454 17.38 -10.07 2.87
C LEU A 454 16.65 -10.50 1.59
N GLU A 455 15.31 -10.42 1.60
CA GLU A 455 14.47 -10.73 0.43
C GLU A 455 14.73 -9.75 -0.72
N SER A 456 14.95 -8.48 -0.39
CA SER A 456 15.25 -7.44 -1.38
C SER A 456 16.60 -7.64 -2.05
N PHE A 457 17.62 -7.98 -1.26
CA PHE A 457 18.94 -8.30 -1.79
C PHE A 457 18.87 -9.48 -2.77
N ALA A 458 18.13 -10.54 -2.43
CA ALA A 458 17.93 -11.68 -3.32
C ALA A 458 17.27 -11.29 -4.65
N PHE A 459 16.17 -10.52 -4.62
CA PHE A 459 15.51 -10.06 -5.86
C PHE A 459 16.37 -9.11 -6.68
N ILE A 460 17.04 -8.15 -6.06
CA ILE A 460 17.97 -7.22 -6.74
C ILE A 460 19.04 -8.01 -7.48
N PHE A 461 19.63 -9.00 -6.79
CA PHE A 461 20.67 -9.86 -7.33
C PHE A 461 20.16 -10.76 -8.47
N HIS A 462 19.01 -11.42 -8.31
CA HIS A 462 18.38 -12.22 -9.37
C HIS A 462 18.09 -11.38 -10.62
N GLY A 463 17.57 -10.16 -10.43
CA GLY A 463 17.29 -9.24 -11.53
C GLY A 463 18.54 -8.82 -12.31
N ILE A 464 19.62 -8.46 -11.60
CA ILE A 464 20.92 -8.13 -12.23
C ILE A 464 21.45 -9.33 -13.01
N MET A 465 21.37 -10.52 -12.44
CA MET A 465 21.80 -11.75 -13.10
C MET A 465 21.04 -11.98 -14.41
N TRP A 466 19.71 -11.85 -14.41
CA TRP A 466 18.91 -11.99 -15.62
C TRP A 466 19.27 -10.98 -16.71
N VAL A 467 19.43 -9.71 -16.36
CA VAL A 467 19.77 -8.65 -17.31
C VAL A 467 21.18 -8.87 -17.89
N VAL A 468 22.17 -9.14 -17.04
CA VAL A 468 23.55 -9.38 -17.48
C VAL A 468 23.62 -10.62 -18.37
N TRP A 469 22.94 -11.71 -18.00
CA TRP A 469 22.88 -12.92 -18.80
C TRP A 469 22.22 -12.68 -20.16
N ALA A 470 21.12 -11.93 -20.20
CA ALA A 470 20.44 -11.59 -21.45
C ALA A 470 21.35 -10.77 -22.37
N LEU A 471 22.07 -9.77 -21.84
CA LEU A 471 23.01 -8.97 -22.62
C LEU A 471 24.19 -9.80 -23.16
N ILE A 472 24.69 -10.74 -22.35
CA ILE A 472 25.69 -11.71 -22.77
C ILE A 472 25.17 -12.55 -23.94
N ARG A 473 23.96 -13.11 -23.83
CA ARG A 473 23.30 -13.91 -24.87
C ARG A 473 22.94 -13.09 -26.12
N TYR A 474 22.67 -11.79 -25.96
CA TYR A 474 22.43 -10.86 -27.06
C TYR A 474 23.71 -10.65 -27.88
N LYS A 475 24.84 -10.34 -27.22
CA LYS A 475 26.14 -10.15 -27.87
C LYS A 475 26.66 -11.45 -28.50
N ALA A 476 26.34 -12.56 -27.85
CA ALA A 476 26.65 -13.92 -28.26
C ALA A 476 25.97 -14.35 -29.57
N PHE A 477 24.86 -13.72 -29.94
CA PHE A 477 24.07 -14.12 -31.09
C PHE A 477 24.91 -14.03 -32.39
N GLY A 478 25.27 -15.20 -32.95
CA GLY A 478 26.09 -15.31 -34.16
C GLY A 478 27.59 -15.58 -33.97
N SER A 479 28.08 -15.80 -32.74
CA SER A 479 29.48 -16.20 -32.47
C SER A 479 29.55 -17.40 -31.49
N ASP A 480 30.58 -18.25 -31.60
CA ASP A 480 30.79 -19.32 -30.63
C ASP A 480 31.37 -18.77 -29.32
N ILE A 481 30.52 -18.67 -28.29
CA ILE A 481 30.83 -17.99 -27.02
C ILE A 481 31.34 -18.95 -25.94
N ARG A 482 31.96 -20.07 -26.34
CA ARG A 482 32.53 -21.04 -25.40
C ARG A 482 33.94 -20.61 -25.00
N ASN A 483 34.04 -19.44 -24.36
CA ASN A 483 35.31 -18.84 -23.95
C ASN A 483 35.38 -18.70 -22.42
N PHE A 484 36.58 -18.89 -21.88
CA PHE A 484 36.87 -18.74 -20.44
C PHE A 484 36.43 -17.38 -19.87
N ASN A 485 36.45 -16.33 -20.69
CA ASN A 485 35.99 -14.99 -20.30
C ASN A 485 34.51 -14.93 -19.89
N MET A 486 33.67 -15.87 -20.36
CA MET A 486 32.27 -15.99 -19.92
C MET A 486 32.10 -16.80 -18.64
N ALA A 487 33.06 -17.66 -18.29
CA ALA A 487 33.00 -18.44 -17.06
C ALA A 487 33.22 -17.56 -15.82
N MET A 488 34.10 -16.55 -15.92
CA MET A 488 34.44 -15.67 -14.78
C MET A 488 33.23 -14.93 -14.18
N PRO A 489 32.34 -14.27 -14.95
CA PRO A 489 31.11 -13.68 -14.40
C PRO A 489 30.18 -14.70 -13.75
N VAL A 490 30.06 -15.90 -14.33
CA VAL A 490 29.20 -16.97 -13.79
C VAL A 490 29.73 -17.46 -12.44
N ILE A 491 31.06 -17.58 -12.27
CA ILE A 491 31.69 -17.90 -10.99
C ILE A 491 31.38 -16.81 -9.95
N CYS A 492 31.48 -15.53 -10.31
CA CYS A 492 31.10 -14.43 -9.41
C CYS A 492 29.64 -14.53 -8.97
N PHE A 493 28.71 -14.76 -9.90
CA PHE A 493 27.28 -14.95 -9.57
C PHE A 493 27.08 -16.17 -8.66
N LEU A 494 27.81 -17.26 -8.88
CA LEU A 494 27.72 -18.48 -8.09
C LEU A 494 28.22 -18.29 -6.65
N MET A 495 29.28 -17.47 -6.45
CA MET A 495 29.78 -17.10 -5.12
C MET A 495 28.81 -16.18 -4.37
N VAL A 496 28.23 -15.19 -5.05
CA VAL A 496 27.25 -14.30 -4.39
C VAL A 496 25.96 -15.06 -4.07
N ASN A 497 25.47 -15.89 -4.99
CA ASN A 497 24.26 -16.68 -4.74
C ASN A 497 24.46 -17.73 -3.64
N SER A 498 25.67 -18.29 -3.47
CA SER A 498 25.92 -19.18 -2.33
C SER A 498 25.79 -18.44 -0.99
N LEU A 499 26.27 -17.19 -0.89
CA LEU A 499 26.03 -16.34 0.28
C LEU A 499 24.53 -16.07 0.50
N VAL A 500 23.77 -15.83 -0.59
CA VAL A 500 22.30 -15.68 -0.52
C VAL A 500 21.66 -16.98 -0.01
N THR A 501 22.02 -18.15 -0.53
CA THR A 501 21.45 -19.43 -0.08
C THR A 501 21.65 -19.65 1.41
N ILE A 502 22.84 -19.34 1.95
CA ILE A 502 23.15 -19.45 3.38
C ILE A 502 22.31 -18.46 4.18
N SER A 503 22.22 -17.22 3.71
CA SER A 503 21.47 -16.15 4.38
C SER A 503 19.96 -16.47 4.47
N VAL A 504 19.43 -17.10 3.41
CA VAL A 504 18.02 -17.46 3.28
C VAL A 504 17.60 -18.62 4.18
N LEU A 505 18.53 -19.42 4.74
CA LEU A 505 18.22 -20.46 5.73
C LEU A 505 17.52 -19.92 6.98
N VAL A 506 17.69 -18.62 7.26
CA VAL A 506 17.08 -17.89 8.39
C VAL A 506 15.68 -17.34 8.04
N LEU A 507 15.28 -17.34 6.76
CA LEU A 507 13.98 -16.81 6.31
C LEU A 507 12.87 -17.87 6.34
N ASN A 508 12.70 -18.62 5.25
CA ASN A 508 11.61 -19.57 5.04
C ASN A 508 12.09 -20.67 4.08
N LYS A 509 11.51 -21.87 4.20
CA LYS A 509 11.81 -23.01 3.30
C LYS A 509 11.60 -22.66 1.83
N ALA A 510 10.53 -21.93 1.50
CA ALA A 510 10.24 -21.52 0.11
C ALA A 510 11.38 -20.70 -0.51
N TRP A 511 11.89 -19.71 0.21
CA TRP A 511 13.01 -18.90 -0.25
C TRP A 511 14.29 -19.73 -0.42
N PHE A 512 14.54 -20.69 0.48
CA PHE A 512 15.69 -21.58 0.36
C PHE A 512 15.64 -22.39 -0.93
N PHE A 513 14.49 -22.98 -1.25
CA PHE A 513 14.32 -23.73 -2.51
C PHE A 513 14.49 -22.85 -3.76
N ILE A 514 14.03 -21.59 -3.74
CA ILE A 514 14.27 -20.65 -4.85
C ILE A 514 15.78 -20.41 -5.03
N SER A 515 16.48 -20.06 -3.96
CA SER A 515 17.92 -19.73 -4.05
C SER A 515 18.76 -20.96 -4.40
N LEU A 516 18.39 -22.14 -3.89
CA LEU A 516 19.05 -23.42 -4.21
C LEU A 516 18.83 -23.83 -5.66
N THR A 517 17.61 -23.72 -6.19
CA THR A 517 17.36 -24.02 -7.60
C THR A 517 18.07 -23.05 -8.54
N LEU A 518 18.21 -21.78 -8.14
CA LEU A 518 19.06 -20.83 -8.86
C LEU A 518 20.54 -21.20 -8.81
N GLN A 519 21.02 -21.70 -7.67
CA GLN A 519 22.41 -22.17 -7.54
C GLN A 519 22.70 -23.31 -8.51
N ILE A 520 21.78 -24.27 -8.61
CA ILE A 520 21.89 -25.40 -9.56
C ILE A 520 21.90 -24.88 -11.00
N LEU A 521 21.01 -23.93 -11.32
CA LEU A 521 20.96 -23.31 -12.65
C LEU A 521 22.29 -22.60 -13.00
N LEU A 522 22.90 -21.89 -12.05
CA LEU A 522 24.22 -21.24 -12.23
C LEU A 522 25.35 -22.26 -12.44
N ILE A 523 25.34 -23.39 -11.72
CA ILE A 523 26.30 -24.48 -11.93
C ILE A 523 26.16 -25.05 -13.35
N VAL A 524 24.92 -25.29 -13.78
CA VAL A 524 24.62 -25.81 -15.12
C VAL A 524 25.06 -24.82 -16.20
N PHE A 525 24.85 -23.51 -15.98
CA PHE A 525 25.38 -22.47 -16.86
C PHE A 525 26.91 -22.51 -16.95
N LEU A 526 27.60 -22.62 -15.82
CA LEU A 526 29.06 -22.72 -15.78
C LEU A 526 29.56 -23.92 -16.59
N LEU A 527 28.98 -25.10 -16.37
CA LEU A 527 29.35 -26.32 -17.10
C LEU A 527 29.10 -26.22 -18.60
N ASN A 528 28.06 -25.49 -19.02
CA ASN A 528 27.83 -25.20 -20.43
C ASN A 528 28.87 -24.21 -21.01
N THR A 529 29.29 -23.20 -20.26
CA THR A 529 30.38 -22.30 -20.70
C THR A 529 31.72 -23.03 -20.85
N LEU A 530 31.96 -24.06 -20.02
CA LEU A 530 33.13 -24.94 -20.09
C LEU A 530 32.99 -26.06 -21.13
N ASN A 531 31.90 -26.08 -21.90
CA ASN A 531 31.62 -27.08 -22.94
C ASN A 531 31.50 -28.53 -22.43
N ILE A 532 31.21 -28.72 -21.14
CA ILE A 532 31.03 -30.04 -20.51
C ILE A 532 29.58 -30.52 -20.70
N LEU A 533 28.63 -29.60 -20.61
CA LEU A 533 27.19 -29.90 -20.57
C LEU A 533 26.46 -29.22 -21.74
N SER A 534 25.47 -29.89 -22.31
CA SER A 534 24.68 -29.33 -23.41
C SER A 534 23.64 -28.30 -22.96
N VAL A 535 23.24 -27.41 -23.86
CA VAL A 535 22.20 -26.38 -23.64
C VAL A 535 20.85 -26.98 -23.21
N LYS A 536 20.57 -28.26 -23.54
CA LYS A 536 19.34 -28.95 -23.12
C LYS A 536 19.17 -29.01 -21.60
N TYR A 537 20.26 -29.13 -20.86
CA TYR A 537 20.21 -29.16 -19.39
C TYR A 537 19.92 -27.78 -18.81
N ILE A 538 20.42 -26.70 -19.42
CA ILE A 538 20.05 -25.34 -19.04
C ILE A 538 18.52 -25.17 -19.12
N ILE A 539 17.92 -25.61 -20.22
CA ILE A 539 16.48 -25.53 -20.43
C ILE A 539 15.74 -26.31 -19.34
N ALA A 540 16.16 -27.56 -19.06
CA ALA A 540 15.53 -28.41 -18.05
C ALA A 540 15.58 -27.79 -16.63
N PHE A 541 16.75 -27.28 -16.21
CA PHE A 541 16.89 -26.66 -14.89
C PHE A 541 16.26 -25.27 -14.81
N SER A 542 16.14 -24.55 -15.94
CA SER A 542 15.38 -23.30 -15.99
C SER A 542 13.87 -23.56 -15.79
N ILE A 543 13.32 -24.62 -16.40
CA ILE A 543 11.93 -25.04 -16.15
C ILE A 543 11.72 -25.39 -14.68
N LEU A 544 12.64 -26.14 -14.07
CA LEU A 544 12.58 -26.48 -12.65
C LEU A 544 12.55 -25.23 -11.77
N PHE A 545 13.47 -24.29 -12.00
CA PHE A 545 13.50 -23.01 -11.29
C PHE A 545 12.20 -22.21 -11.49
N GLY A 546 11.70 -22.14 -12.73
CA GLY A 546 10.44 -21.47 -13.06
C GLY A 546 9.23 -22.07 -12.33
N VAL A 547 9.14 -23.41 -12.22
CA VAL A 547 8.06 -24.08 -11.48
C VAL A 547 8.13 -23.79 -9.98
N VAL A 548 9.34 -23.78 -9.38
CA VAL A 548 9.52 -23.42 -7.96
C VAL A 548 9.11 -21.96 -7.71
N CYS A 549 9.52 -21.03 -8.56
CA CYS A 549 9.08 -19.63 -8.47
C CYS A 549 7.56 -19.49 -8.65
N PHE A 550 6.93 -20.32 -9.50
CA PHE A 550 5.47 -20.29 -9.71
C PHE A 550 4.72 -20.75 -8.46
N TYR A 551 5.20 -21.78 -7.79
CA TYR A 551 4.69 -22.21 -6.50
C TYR A 551 4.79 -21.08 -5.46
N CYS A 552 5.92 -20.38 -5.38
CA CYS A 552 6.10 -19.25 -4.47
C CYS A 552 5.19 -18.07 -4.82
N PHE A 553 4.97 -17.78 -6.10
CA PHE A 553 3.98 -16.80 -6.54
C PHE A 553 2.56 -17.18 -6.07
N LEU A 554 2.14 -18.42 -6.32
CA LEU A 554 0.82 -18.92 -5.96
C LEU A 554 0.58 -18.82 -4.45
N THR A 555 1.50 -19.36 -3.66
CA THR A 555 1.43 -19.35 -2.20
C THR A 555 1.42 -17.92 -1.64
N ALA A 556 2.22 -17.01 -2.19
CA ALA A 556 2.26 -15.61 -1.77
C ALA A 556 0.94 -14.89 -2.06
N LEU A 557 0.36 -15.14 -3.24
CA LEU A 557 -0.89 -14.56 -3.69
C LEU A 557 -2.08 -15.06 -2.86
N PHE A 558 -2.17 -16.36 -2.58
CA PHE A 558 -3.18 -16.94 -1.70
C PHE A 558 -3.08 -16.37 -0.28
N ASN A 559 -1.87 -16.32 0.28
CA ASN A 559 -1.63 -15.76 1.61
C ASN A 559 -1.92 -14.24 1.67
N ALA A 560 -1.98 -13.54 0.55
CA ALA A 560 -2.36 -12.12 0.51
C ALA A 560 -3.87 -11.91 0.67
N ILE A 561 -4.67 -12.88 0.23
CA ILE A 561 -6.12 -12.72 0.04
C ILE A 561 -6.92 -13.50 1.10
N VAL A 562 -6.42 -14.64 1.54
CA VAL A 562 -7.08 -15.51 2.54
C VAL A 562 -6.60 -15.15 3.96
N GLU A 563 -7.50 -15.16 4.95
CA GLU A 563 -7.16 -14.85 6.36
C GLU A 563 -6.21 -15.87 7.00
N LYS A 564 -6.35 -17.15 6.63
CA LYS A 564 -5.49 -18.25 7.10
C LYS A 564 -4.65 -18.78 5.94
N PRO A 565 -3.32 -18.91 6.09
CA PRO A 565 -2.48 -19.48 5.04
C PRO A 565 -2.83 -20.95 4.84
N GLN A 566 -3.37 -21.29 3.66
CA GLN A 566 -3.72 -22.67 3.30
C GLN A 566 -2.57 -23.41 2.63
N LEU A 567 -1.65 -22.67 1.99
CA LEU A 567 -0.50 -23.24 1.31
C LEU A 567 0.77 -23.08 2.16
N PRO A 568 1.60 -24.13 2.29
CA PRO A 568 2.77 -24.10 3.16
C PRO A 568 3.86 -23.17 2.58
N TRP A 569 4.09 -22.07 3.27
CA TRP A 569 5.23 -21.15 3.03
C TRP A 569 6.53 -21.68 3.68
N GLY A 570 6.36 -22.49 4.74
CA GLY A 570 7.38 -23.27 5.42
C GLY A 570 8.25 -22.46 6.39
N GLU A 571 8.42 -22.97 7.61
CA GLU A 571 9.23 -22.36 8.67
C GLU A 571 10.73 -22.29 8.31
N PRO A 572 11.50 -21.34 8.85
CA PRO A 572 12.95 -21.26 8.66
C PRO A 572 13.66 -22.55 9.08
N PHE A 573 14.75 -22.90 8.40
CA PHE A 573 15.61 -24.04 8.76
C PHE A 573 16.42 -23.74 10.02
N ILE A 574 17.00 -22.54 10.09
CA ILE A 574 17.71 -22.06 11.26
C ILE A 574 16.74 -21.19 12.04
N LYS A 575 16.04 -21.80 13.01
CA LYS A 575 15.37 -21.02 14.05
C LYS A 575 16.47 -20.36 14.86
N ARG A 576 16.57 -19.03 14.81
CA ARG A 576 17.41 -18.29 15.75
C ARG A 576 16.87 -18.66 17.13
N ASN A 577 17.64 -19.44 17.89
CA ASN A 577 17.39 -19.63 19.32
C ASN A 577 17.62 -18.27 19.98
N THR A 578 16.61 -17.40 19.93
CA THR A 578 16.47 -16.36 20.95
C THR A 578 16.46 -17.11 22.27
N LEU A 579 17.43 -16.78 23.12
CA LEU A 579 17.62 -17.30 24.47
C LEU A 579 16.28 -17.74 25.07
N GLN A 580 16.24 -19.01 25.45
CA GLN A 580 15.15 -19.61 26.21
C GLN A 580 14.77 -18.68 27.35
N HIS A 581 13.57 -18.10 27.26
CA HIS A 581 12.60 -18.05 28.34
C HIS A 581 11.22 -17.81 27.71
N THR A 582 10.35 -18.81 27.94
CA THR A 582 8.87 -18.79 28.00
C THR A 582 8.06 -18.19 26.82
N SER A 583 7.24 -19.07 26.21
CA SER A 583 6.09 -18.83 25.33
C SER A 583 6.28 -17.96 24.06
N PRO A 584 5.49 -18.21 22.99
CA PRO A 584 5.53 -17.39 21.79
C PRO A 584 5.07 -15.97 22.13
N LYS A 585 6.02 -15.02 22.19
CA LYS A 585 5.73 -13.60 22.40
C LYS A 585 4.72 -13.10 21.36
N GLU A 586 3.51 -12.81 21.82
CA GLU A 586 2.40 -12.42 20.96
C GLU A 586 2.54 -10.96 20.50
N TYR A 587 2.03 -10.68 19.30
CA TYR A 587 2.00 -9.34 18.72
C TYR A 587 1.19 -8.37 19.59
N PRO A 588 1.50 -7.06 19.56
CA PRO A 588 0.71 -6.04 20.25
C PRO A 588 -0.76 -6.14 19.87
N GLN A 589 -1.61 -6.32 20.87
CA GLN A 589 -3.02 -6.55 20.69
C GLN A 589 -3.80 -5.23 20.81
N PRO A 590 -4.80 -4.98 19.94
CA PRO A 590 -5.60 -3.77 20.04
C PRO A 590 -6.61 -3.86 21.20
N ALA A 591 -6.63 -2.83 22.05
CA ALA A 591 -7.55 -2.70 23.18
C ALA A 591 -9.04 -2.66 22.77
N ASN A 592 -9.34 -2.31 21.51
CA ASN A 592 -10.73 -2.23 21.00
C ASN A 592 -11.43 -3.60 20.85
N LYS A 593 -10.75 -4.71 21.11
CA LYS A 593 -11.31 -6.06 20.99
C LYS A 593 -11.36 -6.73 22.36
N VAL A 594 -12.56 -7.15 22.78
CA VAL A 594 -12.76 -7.93 24.01
C VAL A 594 -11.93 -9.22 24.02
N THR A 595 -11.79 -9.89 22.86
CA THR A 595 -10.93 -11.08 22.72
C THR A 595 -9.47 -10.81 23.01
N SER A 596 -9.01 -9.58 22.84
CA SER A 596 -7.63 -9.19 23.12
C SER A 596 -7.42 -8.91 24.61
N ILE A 597 -8.38 -8.26 25.25
CA ILE A 597 -8.38 -8.03 26.70
C ILE A 597 -8.43 -9.37 27.44
N MET A 598 -9.29 -10.31 27.01
CA MET A 598 -9.37 -11.66 27.59
C MET A 598 -8.04 -12.42 27.51
N LYS A 599 -7.33 -12.32 26.38
CA LYS A 599 -6.02 -12.96 26.20
C LYS A 599 -4.95 -12.35 27.08
N ILE A 600 -4.92 -11.02 27.20
CA ILE A 600 -3.99 -10.35 28.10
C ILE A 600 -4.29 -10.74 29.56
N ALA A 601 -5.56 -10.82 29.94
CA ALA A 601 -5.95 -11.31 31.26
C ALA A 601 -5.50 -12.76 31.50
N GLU A 602 -5.61 -13.63 30.50
CA GLU A 602 -5.12 -15.02 30.56
C GLU A 602 -3.60 -15.06 30.78
N ILE A 603 -2.82 -14.27 30.03
CA ILE A 603 -1.36 -14.18 30.22
C ILE A 603 -1.00 -13.72 31.64
N ILE A 604 -1.71 -12.73 32.18
CA ILE A 604 -1.43 -12.23 33.54
C ILE A 604 -1.85 -13.26 34.60
N ASN A 605 -2.95 -13.99 34.37
CA ASN A 605 -3.40 -15.11 35.22
C ASN A 605 -2.46 -16.32 35.17
N GLU A 606 -1.64 -16.44 34.13
CA GLU A 606 -0.55 -17.42 34.03
C GLU A 606 0.76 -16.93 34.68
N GLY A 607 0.78 -15.70 35.22
CA GLY A 607 1.97 -15.09 35.82
C GLY A 607 2.89 -14.37 34.83
N GLY A 608 2.42 -14.06 33.62
CA GLY A 608 3.17 -13.29 32.62
C GLY A 608 3.17 -11.78 32.89
N LEU A 609 4.16 -11.07 32.34
CA LEU A 609 4.22 -9.61 32.36
C LEU A 609 3.49 -9.03 31.15
N CYS A 610 2.67 -8.00 31.35
CA CYS A 610 1.98 -7.32 30.25
C CYS A 610 2.14 -5.79 30.29
N VAL A 611 2.19 -5.14 29.13
CA VAL A 611 2.05 -3.67 29.03
C VAL A 611 0.57 -3.33 28.85
N ILE A 612 0.03 -2.49 29.73
CA ILE A 612 -1.37 -2.04 29.73
C ILE A 612 -1.41 -0.50 29.66
N PRO A 613 -2.35 0.09 28.91
CA PRO A 613 -2.49 1.55 28.82
C PRO A 613 -3.29 2.11 30.01
N THR A 614 -2.80 3.12 30.72
CA THR A 614 -3.59 3.89 31.72
C THR A 614 -4.06 5.22 31.13
N GLU A 615 -4.48 6.18 31.98
CA GLU A 615 -4.99 7.48 31.54
C GLU A 615 -3.89 8.38 30.97
N THR A 616 -2.68 8.30 31.54
CA THR A 616 -1.56 9.21 31.26
C THR A 616 -0.37 8.53 30.57
N THR A 617 -0.11 7.26 30.86
CA THR A 617 1.05 6.53 30.31
C THR A 617 0.76 5.05 30.10
N ASN A 618 1.66 4.35 29.40
CA ASN A 618 1.66 2.89 29.40
C ASN A 618 2.43 2.37 30.61
N VAL A 619 1.99 1.24 31.14
CA VAL A 619 2.48 0.71 32.42
C VAL A 619 2.75 -0.77 32.27
N ILE A 620 3.81 -1.27 32.92
CA ILE A 620 4.06 -2.71 33.02
C ILE A 620 3.27 -3.24 34.20
N ALA A 621 2.46 -4.27 33.97
CA ALA A 621 1.57 -4.86 34.93
C ALA A 621 1.80 -6.37 35.08
N ALA A 622 1.67 -6.86 36.30
CA ALA A 622 1.53 -8.28 36.64
C ALA A 622 0.47 -8.43 37.73
N SER A 623 -0.08 -9.62 37.91
CA SER A 623 -1.00 -9.89 39.01
C SER A 623 -0.26 -9.86 40.35
N CYS A 624 -0.88 -9.25 41.36
CA CYS A 624 -0.34 -9.25 42.71
C CYS A 624 -0.35 -10.64 43.37
N TYR A 625 -1.08 -11.62 42.82
CA TYR A 625 -1.13 -12.98 43.33
C TYR A 625 0.12 -13.82 42.98
N PHE A 626 0.90 -13.40 41.98
CA PHE A 626 2.12 -14.09 41.56
C PHE A 626 3.38 -13.31 41.98
N PRO A 627 4.04 -13.70 43.09
CA PRO A 627 5.18 -12.95 43.63
C PRO A 627 6.40 -12.97 42.70
N ASP A 628 6.59 -14.07 41.96
CA ASP A 628 7.68 -14.20 40.98
C ASP A 628 7.57 -13.17 39.85
N SER A 629 6.35 -12.86 39.39
CA SER A 629 6.09 -11.87 38.35
C SER A 629 6.34 -10.44 38.85
N VAL A 630 5.96 -10.15 40.09
CA VAL A 630 6.25 -8.85 40.74
C VAL A 630 7.75 -8.66 40.92
N LYS A 631 8.46 -9.72 41.32
CA LYS A 631 9.93 -9.72 41.40
C LYS A 631 10.57 -9.45 40.04
N GLN A 632 10.05 -10.03 38.96
CA GLN A 632 10.52 -9.76 37.60
C GLN A 632 10.31 -8.29 37.20
N ILE A 633 9.18 -7.67 37.54
CA ILE A 633 8.94 -6.23 37.31
C ILE A 633 10.01 -5.36 38.00
N SER A 634 10.43 -5.72 39.23
CA SER A 634 11.45 -4.95 39.96
C SER A 634 12.84 -5.04 39.31
N GLN A 635 13.19 -6.20 38.72
CA GLN A 635 14.47 -6.46 38.07
C GLN A 635 14.61 -5.78 36.69
N LEU A 636 13.55 -5.18 36.15
CA LEU A 636 13.62 -4.46 34.88
C LEU A 636 14.46 -3.17 35.03
N ASN A 637 15.50 -3.06 34.21
CA ASN A 637 16.39 -1.91 34.14
C ASN A 637 15.72 -0.73 33.40
N LEU A 638 14.75 -0.09 34.04
CA LEU A 638 14.15 1.15 33.58
C LEU A 638 15.02 2.33 34.03
N LYS A 639 15.55 3.11 33.08
CA LYS A 639 16.24 4.36 33.38
C LYS A 639 15.20 5.46 33.62
N ASN A 640 15.43 6.21 34.70
CA ASN A 640 14.71 7.41 35.15
C ASN A 640 13.54 7.12 36.10
N MET A 641 13.71 7.67 37.31
CA MET A 641 12.85 7.65 38.50
C MET A 641 12.88 6.35 39.31
N ASP A 642 13.17 6.50 40.62
CA ASP A 642 12.91 5.53 41.69
C ASP A 642 11.39 5.31 41.82
N ASN A 643 10.77 4.79 40.77
CA ASN A 643 9.35 4.48 40.77
C ASN A 643 9.19 3.09 41.39
N GLU A 644 8.82 3.10 42.67
CA GLU A 644 8.31 1.95 43.41
C GLU A 644 7.15 1.28 42.65
N ILE A 645 6.96 -0.02 42.89
CA ILE A 645 5.83 -0.76 42.30
C ILE A 645 4.55 -0.38 43.06
N SER A 646 3.57 0.14 42.33
CA SER A 646 2.27 0.58 42.88
C SER A 646 1.22 -0.54 42.78
N LEU A 647 0.24 -0.52 43.68
CA LEU A 647 -0.93 -1.37 43.66
C LEU A 647 -2.04 -0.67 42.85
N CYS A 648 -2.57 -1.35 41.83
CA CYS A 648 -3.64 -0.86 40.97
C CYS A 648 -4.93 -1.64 41.18
N ILE A 649 -6.03 -0.93 41.43
CA ILE A 649 -7.38 -1.49 41.57
C ILE A 649 -8.36 -0.79 40.61
N SER A 650 -9.45 -1.48 40.26
CA SER A 650 -10.47 -0.96 39.33
C SER A 650 -11.52 -0.13 40.03
N ASP A 651 -11.90 -0.49 41.26
CA ASP A 651 -12.95 0.17 42.03
C ASP A 651 -12.70 0.06 43.54
N LEU A 652 -13.13 1.07 44.30
CA LEU A 652 -13.06 1.13 45.76
C LEU A 652 -13.96 0.10 46.43
N VAL A 653 -14.91 -0.48 45.71
CA VAL A 653 -15.72 -1.62 46.18
C VAL A 653 -14.83 -2.78 46.64
N GLN A 654 -13.69 -3.02 45.96
CA GLN A 654 -12.72 -4.05 46.35
C GLN A 654 -12.10 -3.81 47.74
N MET A 655 -12.08 -2.57 48.20
CA MET A 655 -11.52 -2.17 49.50
C MET A 655 -12.58 -1.95 50.59
N GLN A 656 -13.89 -2.00 50.28
CA GLN A 656 -14.95 -1.76 51.27
C GLN A 656 -14.89 -2.72 52.46
N ALA A 657 -14.51 -3.98 52.20
CA ALA A 657 -14.32 -4.98 53.25
C ALA A 657 -13.27 -4.58 54.29
N VAL A 658 -12.39 -3.63 53.94
CA VAL A 658 -11.23 -3.23 54.74
C VAL A 658 -11.35 -1.80 55.27
N LYS A 659 -12.50 -1.14 55.04
CA LYS A 659 -12.77 0.24 55.47
C LYS A 659 -12.50 0.46 56.97
N TYR A 660 -12.78 -0.53 57.81
CA TYR A 660 -12.59 -0.45 59.27
C TYR A 660 -11.12 -0.42 59.71
N LEU A 661 -10.17 -0.81 58.84
CA LEU A 661 -8.73 -0.80 59.12
C LEU A 661 -8.07 0.53 58.76
N PHE A 662 -8.76 1.40 58.01
CA PHE A 662 -8.27 2.73 57.67
C PHE A 662 -8.80 3.78 58.65
N ASN A 663 -7.97 4.80 58.93
CA ASN A 663 -8.45 6.02 59.54
C ASN A 663 -9.56 6.63 58.64
N GLY A 664 -10.67 7.07 59.23
CA GLY A 664 -11.78 7.67 58.49
C GLY A 664 -11.34 8.80 57.54
N MET A 665 -10.34 9.61 57.94
CA MET A 665 -9.77 10.65 57.07
C MET A 665 -9.08 10.08 55.82
N ILE A 666 -8.36 8.97 55.94
CA ILE A 666 -7.71 8.30 54.78
C ILE A 666 -8.79 7.81 53.82
N TRP A 667 -9.84 7.18 54.35
CA TRP A 667 -10.92 6.64 53.52
C TRP A 667 -11.64 7.74 52.74
N TYR A 668 -12.05 8.82 53.40
CA TYR A 668 -12.72 9.95 52.74
C TYR A 668 -11.83 10.63 51.71
N LEU A 669 -10.52 10.68 51.94
CA LEU A 669 -9.58 11.22 50.97
C LEU A 669 -9.44 10.31 49.74
N ILE A 670 -9.36 8.99 49.93
CA ILE A 670 -9.33 8.02 48.83
C ILE A 670 -10.60 8.13 47.98
N GLU A 671 -11.76 8.23 48.63
CA GLU A 671 -13.07 8.34 47.97
C GLU A 671 -13.23 9.67 47.20
N ALA A 672 -12.74 10.78 47.75
CA ALA A 672 -12.83 12.08 47.09
C ALA A 672 -11.82 12.26 45.93
N LEU A 673 -10.65 11.62 46.01
CA LEU A 673 -9.60 11.73 45.00
C LEU A 673 -9.72 10.67 43.91
N SER A 674 -10.47 9.60 44.10
CA SER A 674 -10.64 8.53 43.10
C SER A 674 -12.01 8.63 42.40
N PRO A 675 -12.11 8.34 41.09
CA PRO A 675 -11.04 7.96 40.16
C PRO A 675 -10.39 9.21 39.52
N ASN A 676 -9.13 9.50 39.85
CA ASN A 676 -8.27 10.46 39.15
C ASN A 676 -6.86 9.85 39.01
N PRO A 677 -6.02 10.31 38.07
CA PRO A 677 -4.63 9.85 37.90
C PRO A 677 -3.69 10.30 39.04
N ILE A 678 -4.02 9.89 40.28
CA ILE A 678 -3.32 10.21 41.53
C ILE A 678 -2.87 8.89 42.17
N GLY A 679 -1.60 8.82 42.56
CA GLY A 679 -1.06 7.75 43.41
C GLY A 679 -1.02 8.17 44.88
N LEU A 680 -1.67 7.44 45.76
CA LEU A 680 -1.73 7.71 47.20
C LEU A 680 -0.77 6.79 47.95
N ILE A 681 0.23 7.34 48.63
CA ILE A 681 1.17 6.56 49.46
C ILE A 681 0.53 6.32 50.81
N LEU A 682 0.19 5.06 51.07
CA LEU A 682 -0.48 4.60 52.30
C LEU A 682 0.49 3.78 53.16
N PRO A 683 0.35 3.83 54.50
CA PRO A 683 1.09 2.94 55.39
C PRO A 683 0.60 1.49 55.23
N LYS A 684 1.52 0.52 55.32
CA LYS A 684 1.21 -0.92 55.38
C LYS A 684 0.64 -1.36 56.73
N GLN A 685 0.60 -0.47 57.72
CA GLN A 685 0.05 -0.75 59.04
C GLN A 685 -1.44 -1.07 58.93
N GLY A 686 -1.88 -2.18 59.54
CA GLY A 686 -3.30 -2.56 59.61
C GLY A 686 -3.69 -3.85 58.87
N CYS A 687 -2.76 -4.69 58.38
CA CYS A 687 -3.05 -5.98 57.72
C CYS A 687 -4.07 -5.92 56.57
N TRP A 688 -4.33 -4.73 56.02
CA TRP A 688 -5.37 -4.52 55.01
C TRP A 688 -5.03 -5.18 53.66
N LEU A 689 -3.73 -5.36 53.38
CA LEU A 689 -3.23 -6.07 52.21
C LEU A 689 -3.47 -7.59 52.32
N ASP A 690 -3.48 -8.14 53.53
CA ASP A 690 -3.77 -9.56 53.77
C ASP A 690 -5.25 -9.85 53.46
N CYS A 691 -6.14 -8.90 53.77
CA CYS A 691 -7.56 -8.96 53.42
C CYS A 691 -7.82 -8.91 51.90
N LEU A 692 -6.88 -8.37 51.11
CA LEU A 692 -6.92 -8.40 49.64
C LEU A 692 -6.34 -9.71 49.06
N GLY A 693 -5.93 -10.65 49.91
CA GLY A 693 -5.40 -11.96 49.51
C GLY A 693 -3.89 -11.97 49.18
N LEU A 694 -3.14 -10.95 49.61
CA LEU A 694 -1.73 -10.75 49.27
C LEU A 694 -0.79 -11.33 50.35
N GLN A 695 -0.85 -12.66 50.58
CA GLN A 695 -0.22 -13.27 51.76
C GLN A 695 1.31 -13.49 51.66
N ASN A 696 1.92 -13.48 50.46
CA ASN A 696 3.22 -14.13 50.29
C ASN A 696 4.44 -13.28 49.85
N ASP A 697 4.34 -12.00 49.48
CA ASP A 697 5.56 -11.16 49.30
C ASP A 697 5.24 -9.66 49.18
N LEU A 698 4.99 -9.02 50.32
CA LEU A 698 4.83 -7.56 50.42
C LEU A 698 6.17 -6.80 50.26
N SER A 699 7.30 -7.49 50.11
CA SER A 699 8.63 -6.87 50.09
C SER A 699 8.92 -6.07 48.81
N TYR A 700 8.31 -6.47 47.67
CA TYR A 700 8.54 -5.85 46.36
C TYR A 700 7.47 -4.80 45.97
N LEU A 701 6.34 -4.73 46.68
CA LEU A 701 5.29 -3.73 46.49
C LEU A 701 5.59 -2.49 47.36
N GLY A 702 5.91 -1.34 46.76
CA GLY A 702 6.28 -0.13 47.51
C GLY A 702 7.61 -0.24 48.27
N THR A 703 7.69 0.40 49.44
CA THR A 703 8.79 0.25 50.40
C THR A 703 8.46 -0.77 51.48
N CYS A 704 9.38 -1.06 52.40
CA CYS A 704 9.10 -1.91 53.57
C CYS A 704 7.93 -1.42 54.43
N HIS A 705 7.56 -0.13 54.38
CA HIS A 705 6.55 0.47 55.27
C HIS A 705 5.37 1.11 54.54
N THR A 706 5.48 1.39 53.24
CA THR A 706 4.45 2.11 52.47
C THR A 706 4.12 1.40 51.15
N VAL A 707 2.89 1.57 50.66
CA VAL A 707 2.46 1.16 49.31
C VAL A 707 1.78 2.34 48.64
N THR A 708 2.06 2.55 47.35
CA THR A 708 1.32 3.50 46.54
C THR A 708 0.07 2.83 45.96
N LEU A 709 -1.11 3.30 46.33
CA LEU A 709 -2.40 2.89 45.77
C LEU A 709 -2.76 3.75 44.56
N TYR A 710 -3.19 3.12 43.48
CA TYR A 710 -3.63 3.75 42.24
C TYR A 710 -4.98 3.17 41.81
N VAL A 711 -5.94 4.05 41.49
CA VAL A 711 -7.26 3.66 40.98
C VAL A 711 -7.37 4.12 39.54
N SER A 712 -7.57 3.19 38.60
CA SER A 712 -7.68 3.53 37.18
C SER A 712 -9.12 3.91 36.81
N ASP A 713 -9.27 4.98 36.03
CA ASP A 713 -10.50 5.39 35.33
C ASP A 713 -10.56 4.82 33.89
N ARG A 714 -9.47 4.22 33.40
CA ARG A 714 -9.41 3.66 32.05
C ARG A 714 -10.22 2.37 31.97
N GLN A 715 -11.31 2.41 31.20
CA GLN A 715 -12.20 1.25 31.00
C GLN A 715 -11.48 -0.04 30.58
N VAL A 716 -10.47 0.06 29.72
CA VAL A 716 -9.69 -1.10 29.24
C VAL A 716 -8.92 -1.75 30.39
N THR A 717 -8.29 -0.94 31.24
CA THR A 717 -7.53 -1.41 32.42
C THR A 717 -8.45 -2.00 33.47
N ASN A 718 -9.59 -1.35 33.73
CA ASN A 718 -10.58 -1.85 34.68
C ASN A 718 -11.12 -3.22 34.26
N GLN A 719 -11.39 -3.42 32.96
CA GLN A 719 -11.78 -4.73 32.45
C GLN A 719 -10.71 -5.81 32.66
N VAL A 720 -9.42 -5.48 32.55
CA VAL A 720 -8.33 -6.44 32.86
C VAL A 720 -8.30 -6.74 34.36
N ILE A 721 -8.36 -5.72 35.21
CA ILE A 721 -8.35 -5.87 36.67
C ILE A 721 -9.56 -6.69 37.14
N ASP A 722 -10.74 -6.47 36.58
CA ASP A 722 -11.94 -7.22 36.95
C ASP A 722 -11.84 -8.72 36.61
N MET A 723 -10.98 -9.10 35.66
CA MET A 723 -10.73 -10.50 35.26
C MET A 723 -9.55 -11.16 35.99
N VAL A 724 -8.59 -10.37 36.48
CA VAL A 724 -7.31 -10.86 37.03
C VAL A 724 -7.18 -10.60 38.54
N GLY A 725 -7.93 -9.64 39.06
CA GLY A 725 -7.74 -9.07 40.39
C GLY A 725 -6.71 -7.92 40.41
N PRO A 726 -6.28 -7.48 41.61
CA PRO A 726 -5.40 -6.33 41.77
C PRO A 726 -4.06 -6.53 41.05
N LEU A 727 -3.57 -5.47 40.42
CA LEU A 727 -2.35 -5.50 39.60
C LEU A 727 -1.20 -4.74 40.26
N ALA A 728 0.00 -5.30 40.19
CA ALA A 728 1.24 -4.64 40.53
C ALA A 728 1.75 -3.91 39.29
N ILE A 729 1.84 -2.59 39.37
CA ILE A 729 2.11 -1.73 38.22
C ILE A 729 3.37 -0.89 38.39
N ARG A 730 4.13 -0.71 37.29
CA ARG A 730 5.31 0.16 37.23
C ARG A 730 5.27 1.07 36.02
N PHE A 731 5.22 2.38 36.25
CA PHE A 731 5.06 3.41 35.21
C PHE A 731 6.28 3.48 34.29
N LEU A 732 6.04 3.48 32.98
CA LEU A 732 7.08 3.71 31.98
C LEU A 732 7.36 5.21 31.86
N GLY A 733 8.64 5.59 31.87
CA GLY A 733 9.05 6.99 31.71
C GLY A 733 8.73 7.57 30.32
N LYS A 734 8.83 8.90 30.18
CA LYS A 734 8.50 9.66 28.95
C LYS A 734 9.20 9.12 27.68
N GLU A 735 10.42 8.60 27.79
CA GLU A 735 11.16 8.02 26.66
C GLU A 735 10.53 6.73 26.09
N CYS A 736 9.61 6.10 26.82
CA CYS A 736 8.91 4.87 26.44
C CYS A 736 7.40 5.08 26.19
N GLN A 737 6.89 6.32 26.24
CA GLN A 737 5.50 6.62 25.87
C GLN A 737 5.24 6.32 24.39
N GLU A 738 6.23 6.57 23.53
CA GLU A 738 6.24 6.08 22.16
C GLU A 738 6.83 4.66 22.12
N LEU A 739 5.98 3.63 22.09
CA LEU A 739 6.37 2.22 21.86
C LEU A 739 7.17 1.99 20.55
N CYS A 740 7.42 3.04 19.77
CA CYS A 740 8.10 3.03 18.48
C CYS A 740 9.60 3.44 18.54
N GLY A 741 10.14 3.82 19.71
CA GLY A 741 11.56 4.18 19.87
C GLY A 741 12.50 2.97 20.03
N GLN A 742 13.76 3.10 19.59
CA GLN A 742 14.80 2.05 19.73
C GLN A 742 15.02 1.60 21.20
N SER A 743 14.80 2.49 22.17
CA SER A 743 14.88 2.17 23.61
C SER A 743 13.76 1.23 24.06
N CYS A 744 12.54 1.39 23.51
CA CYS A 744 11.38 0.56 23.81
C CYS A 744 11.53 -0.86 23.26
N ALA A 745 12.21 -1.06 22.13
CA ALA A 745 12.40 -2.38 21.53
C ALA A 745 13.08 -3.40 22.47
N ARG A 746 13.94 -2.94 23.40
CA ARG A 746 14.55 -3.82 24.40
C ARG A 746 13.57 -4.20 25.51
N LEU A 747 12.74 -3.26 25.97
CA LEU A 747 11.69 -3.53 26.96
C LEU A 747 10.61 -4.45 26.39
N LEU A 748 10.25 -4.27 25.12
CA LEU A 748 9.28 -5.12 24.42
C LEU A 748 9.77 -6.56 24.26
N THR A 749 11.08 -6.83 24.39
CA THR A 749 11.60 -8.20 24.42
C THR A 749 11.54 -8.84 25.80
N GLN A 750 11.19 -8.11 26.86
CA GLN A 750 11.15 -8.60 28.25
C GLN A 750 9.73 -8.80 28.78
N VAL A 751 8.71 -8.46 27.99
CA VAL A 751 7.29 -8.54 28.37
C VAL A 751 6.58 -9.59 27.50
N ASP A 752 5.58 -10.28 28.06
CA ASP A 752 4.89 -11.41 27.44
C ASP A 752 3.66 -10.98 26.60
N GLY A 753 3.03 -9.85 26.96
CA GLY A 753 1.90 -9.29 26.23
C GLY A 753 1.90 -7.75 26.18
N ILE A 754 1.33 -7.17 25.13
CA ILE A 754 1.20 -5.71 24.97
C ILE A 754 -0.21 -5.38 24.53
N LEU A 755 -0.89 -4.52 25.28
CA LEU A 755 -2.20 -3.99 24.96
C LEU A 755 -2.06 -2.53 24.50
N LEU A 756 -2.47 -2.23 23.26
CA LEU A 756 -2.37 -0.90 22.66
C LEU A 756 -3.74 -0.23 22.57
N ASP A 757 -3.84 1.00 23.05
CA ASP A 757 -5.05 1.83 22.96
C ASP A 757 -4.77 3.19 22.28
N ALA A 758 -5.81 3.99 22.06
CA ALA A 758 -5.74 5.33 21.47
C ALA A 758 -4.79 6.26 22.25
N PRO A 759 -4.14 7.24 21.57
CA PRO A 759 -3.19 8.16 22.20
C PRO A 759 -3.81 8.91 23.38
N PHE A 760 -2.98 9.19 24.39
CA PHE A 760 -3.36 9.88 25.62
C PHE A 760 -3.86 11.31 25.31
N LYS A 761 -4.85 11.80 26.07
CA LYS A 761 -5.40 13.15 25.90
C LYS A 761 -4.49 14.23 26.49
N GLU A 762 -3.66 13.87 27.46
CA GLU A 762 -2.78 14.79 28.21
C GLU A 762 -1.42 14.11 28.44
N ASP A 763 -0.32 14.81 28.13
CA ASP A 763 1.06 14.33 28.29
C ASP A 763 1.63 14.59 29.70
N SER A 764 0.78 14.95 30.66
CA SER A 764 1.13 15.16 32.06
C SER A 764 1.20 13.81 32.79
N GLY A 765 2.27 13.59 33.56
CA GLY A 765 2.44 12.37 34.36
C GLY A 765 1.42 12.27 35.51
N ILE A 766 1.51 11.23 36.32
CA ILE A 766 0.65 11.07 37.51
C ILE A 766 1.06 12.00 38.66
N THR A 767 0.10 12.41 39.48
CA THR A 767 0.38 13.14 40.74
C THR A 767 0.53 12.14 41.89
N VAL A 768 1.60 12.24 42.69
CA VAL A 768 1.84 11.33 43.82
C VAL A 768 1.78 12.09 45.13
N VAL A 769 0.92 11.61 46.05
CA VAL A 769 0.60 12.24 47.32
C VAL A 769 1.00 11.32 48.47
N ASP A 770 1.74 11.85 49.45
CA ASP A 770 2.15 11.15 50.65
C ASP A 770 1.11 11.34 51.77
N CYS A 771 0.42 10.25 52.13
CA CYS A 771 -0.62 10.22 53.16
C CYS A 771 -0.13 9.60 54.48
N THR A 772 1.18 9.35 54.64
CA THR A 772 1.73 8.67 55.84
C THR A 772 1.58 9.47 57.14
N GLN A 773 1.48 10.80 57.06
CA GLN A 773 1.34 11.69 58.22
C GLN A 773 -0.06 12.29 58.38
N ILE A 774 -1.07 11.68 57.76
CA ILE A 774 -2.44 12.19 57.77
C ILE A 774 -3.06 12.22 59.18
N ASP A 775 -2.62 11.35 60.09
CA ASP A 775 -3.02 11.36 61.50
C ASP A 775 -2.60 12.66 62.22
N LYS A 776 -1.59 13.36 61.70
CA LYS A 776 -1.15 14.68 62.17
C LYS A 776 -1.81 15.83 61.40
N GLY A 777 -2.74 15.52 60.49
CA GLY A 777 -3.40 16.50 59.63
C GLY A 777 -2.52 17.05 58.51
N LEU A 778 -1.43 16.36 58.14
CA LEU A 778 -0.46 16.82 57.14
C LEU A 778 -0.42 15.86 55.95
N ILE A 779 -0.45 16.43 54.75
CA ILE A 779 -0.28 15.73 53.46
C ILE A 779 0.77 16.48 52.64
N ASP A 780 1.65 15.73 51.97
CA ASP A 780 2.65 16.30 51.06
C ASP A 780 2.50 15.74 49.64
N VAL A 781 2.81 16.54 48.63
CA VAL A 781 2.75 16.12 47.22
C VAL A 781 4.17 15.94 46.70
N LYS A 782 4.60 14.68 46.54
CA LYS A 782 5.97 14.33 46.11
C LYS A 782 6.22 14.59 44.64
N ILE A 783 5.22 14.30 43.80
CA ILE A 783 5.32 14.46 42.34
C ILE A 783 4.05 15.16 41.86
N VAL A 784 4.21 16.27 41.14
CA VAL A 784 3.09 17.00 40.53
C VAL A 784 2.91 16.53 39.09
N GLY A 785 1.74 15.99 38.79
CA GLY A 785 1.35 15.47 37.49
C GLY A 785 0.18 16.24 36.88
N SER A 786 -0.80 15.51 36.33
CA SER A 786 -2.02 16.03 35.71
C SER A 786 -2.94 16.74 36.70
N VAL A 787 -2.99 16.29 37.97
CA VAL A 787 -3.76 16.95 39.02
C VAL A 787 -2.87 17.94 39.78
N SER A 788 -3.30 19.20 39.85
CA SER A 788 -2.51 20.26 40.48
C SER A 788 -2.47 20.13 42.00
N LYS A 789 -1.37 20.59 42.62
CA LYS A 789 -1.21 20.63 44.09
C LYS A 789 -2.34 21.41 44.78
N ILE A 790 -2.83 22.47 44.16
CA ILE A 790 -3.91 23.33 44.69
C ILE A 790 -5.21 22.52 44.82
N GLN A 791 -5.60 21.81 43.75
CA GLN A 791 -6.81 20.97 43.76
C GLN A 791 -6.77 19.88 44.83
N VAL A 792 -5.63 19.21 45.01
CA VAL A 792 -5.49 18.18 46.06
C VAL A 792 -5.66 18.80 47.46
N MET A 793 -5.06 19.97 47.68
CA MET A 793 -5.13 20.62 48.99
C MET A 793 -6.51 21.22 49.30
N ASP A 794 -7.21 21.72 48.29
CA ASP A 794 -8.59 22.21 48.44
C ASP A 794 -9.54 21.09 48.86
N ILE A 795 -9.40 19.90 48.25
CA ILE A 795 -10.18 18.70 48.62
C ILE A 795 -9.86 18.27 50.05
N PHE A 796 -8.58 18.24 50.43
CA PHE A 796 -8.19 17.90 51.80
C PHE A 796 -8.73 18.90 52.84
N ASN A 797 -8.67 20.20 52.53
CA ASN A 797 -9.21 21.25 53.40
C ASN A 797 -10.74 21.16 53.53
N ALA A 798 -11.45 20.78 52.47
CA ALA A 798 -12.89 20.57 52.52
C ALA A 798 -13.28 19.39 53.43
N ILE A 799 -12.52 18.28 53.38
CA ILE A 799 -12.76 17.10 54.22
C ILE A 799 -12.47 17.40 55.70
N THR A 800 -11.36 18.08 55.99
CA THR A 800 -11.00 18.48 57.36
C THR A 800 -12.00 19.47 57.96
N ALA A 801 -12.49 20.43 57.17
CA ALA A 801 -13.57 21.34 57.58
C ALA A 801 -14.92 20.62 57.80
N GLY A 802 -15.23 19.61 56.96
CA GLY A 802 -16.43 18.78 57.11
C GLY A 802 -16.44 17.95 58.39
N GLN A 803 -15.30 17.38 58.78
CA GLN A 803 -15.18 16.63 60.05
C GLN A 803 -15.20 17.53 61.28
N ALA A 804 -14.64 18.74 61.21
CA ALA A 804 -14.73 19.72 62.29
C ALA A 804 -16.19 20.14 62.57
N ASN A 805 -17.06 20.14 61.56
CA ASN A 805 -18.49 20.44 61.68
C ASN A 805 -19.36 19.22 62.03
N GLY A 806 -18.82 17.99 61.94
CA GLY A 806 -19.54 16.73 62.20
C GLY A 806 -19.33 16.15 63.60
N MET A 807 -18.58 16.84 64.47
CA MET A 807 -18.13 16.35 65.78
C MET A 807 -19.21 16.30 66.88
N ASP A 808 -20.48 16.09 66.55
CA ASP A 808 -21.59 16.01 67.52
C ASP A 808 -22.55 14.81 67.37
N THR A 809 -22.36 13.85 66.45
CA THR A 809 -23.42 12.81 66.22
C THR A 809 -23.05 11.33 66.11
N GLU A 810 -21.79 10.88 66.20
CA GLU A 810 -21.47 9.44 65.98
C GLU A 810 -20.76 8.69 67.13
N ASN A 811 -20.66 9.25 68.35
CA ASN A 811 -20.08 8.54 69.50
C ASN A 811 -21.09 7.75 70.38
N SER A 812 -22.25 7.34 69.84
CA SER A 812 -23.29 6.67 70.65
C SER A 812 -23.86 5.36 70.11
N VAL A 813 -23.16 4.65 69.21
CA VAL A 813 -23.55 3.26 68.88
C VAL A 813 -22.30 2.41 68.66
N TYR A 814 -22.26 1.27 69.37
CA TYR A 814 -21.25 0.20 69.39
C TYR A 814 -20.13 0.32 70.45
N MET A 815 -20.55 0.17 71.72
CA MET A 815 -19.94 -0.83 72.62
C MET A 815 -20.51 -2.21 72.30
#